data_AF-A0A482V7T4-F1
#
_entry.id   AF-A0A482V7T4-F1
#
_cell.length_a   1.000
_cell.length_b   1.000
_cell.length_c   1.000
_cell.angle_alpha   90.00
_cell.angle_beta   90.00
_cell.angle_gamma   90.00
#
_symmetry.space_group_name_H-M   'P 1'
#
loop_
_entity.id
_entity.type
_entity.pdbx_description
1 polymer ?
#
loop_
_entity_poly.entity_id
_entity_poly.type
_entity_poly.pdbx_seq_one_letter_code
_entity_poly.pdbx_strand_id
1 'polypeptide(L)'
;MAAVKWMANIFVLPLFVVLAGPPGAHYSLFLEHVSPKWQFSQKKPFSGNQFRPILPPATGFENYNNFLPQPPPTTPDPATLGCGTPPASCPKTAYRSYDGSCNNLRNPILGTPQTPYARLLPANYGDRVSAPTLAQSGKQLPGARIVSLLLYPDVQIEDPKFTLNAMQYGQIITHDMSMIAGSTQAQPHQTKCCTPDGQLLEFANIPEHCFPILLPNDDPAHSQTNAKCMNFVRTITDRDRNCVGGYQPAEQLTAVNHFLDLSIVYGNTDQVNQQLRQYEGGRLRVDVRDGKQWPPRSNNVSGVCTIRSPEEACYLAGDARVNQNPQLTVLQIILLREHNRIADSLAKLNPHWDDETVFQEARRIAIAEHQFISYYEWLPIFIGLDNSLKNKIIYVTKNFVNDYDEDVDPTILNEHATAAFRYFHSLIAGHLDLVDEHRSSYGNLRLSDWFNRPAILEEGDNFDELTRGLATQPELASDPYHDSEITQFMFRAGQQFGSDLKAFDVQRNRDHGLASYNDYRVFCGLSKAVSFDDFLDVMTHESVKKLSTLFESPDDVDLTVGGSLEVHVPGTLSGPTFLCILTEQFYRTRVGDRFWFENKNNGFTKAQLNEIRKTSISRLLCDNGHHIEAMQPRGFERISHDNAVVPCESLPALDLSLWKEIHDYGVERPFDYADYSSEYFFKK
;
A
#
# COMPACT_ATOMS: atom_id res chain seq x y z
N MET A 1 -30.18 -42.36 -22.23
CA MET A 1 -31.06 -42.67 -23.38
C MET A 1 -31.84 -41.38 -23.66
N ALA A 2 -31.64 -40.67 -24.78
CA ALA A 2 -32.01 -41.02 -26.17
C ALA A 2 -33.54 -40.94 -26.40
N ALA A 3 -34.09 -40.22 -27.39
CA ALA A 3 -33.45 -39.34 -28.39
C ALA A 3 -34.43 -38.34 -29.10
N VAL A 4 -33.97 -37.10 -29.28
CA VAL A 4 -33.90 -36.28 -30.54
C VAL A 4 -35.09 -36.17 -31.53
N LYS A 5 -35.36 -34.92 -31.98
CA LYS A 5 -35.98 -34.38 -33.24
C LYS A 5 -37.29 -33.61 -33.01
N TRP A 6 -37.63 -32.49 -33.69
CA TRP A 6 -36.97 -31.50 -34.61
C TRP A 6 -37.98 -30.30 -34.76
N MET A 7 -37.85 -29.15 -35.47
CA MET A 7 -36.95 -28.47 -36.45
C MET A 7 -37.37 -26.95 -36.46
N ALA A 8 -36.78 -25.93 -37.11
CA ALA A 8 -35.57 -25.72 -37.93
C ALA A 8 -35.17 -24.21 -37.98
N ASN A 9 -33.89 -23.93 -38.31
CA ASN A 9 -33.31 -22.86 -39.16
C ASN A 9 -33.94 -21.46 -39.31
N ILE A 10 -33.12 -20.41 -39.17
CA ILE A 10 -32.36 -19.77 -40.29
C ILE A 10 -31.03 -19.21 -39.77
N PHE A 11 -29.97 -19.30 -40.56
CA PHE A 11 -28.65 -18.67 -40.35
C PHE A 11 -28.11 -18.21 -41.70
N VAL A 12 -27.32 -17.13 -41.72
CA VAL A 12 -26.58 -16.66 -42.92
C VAL A 12 -25.13 -16.35 -42.51
N LEU A 13 -24.19 -16.71 -43.37
CA LEU A 13 -22.74 -16.64 -43.12
C LEU A 13 -22.05 -16.30 -44.45
N PRO A 14 -21.21 -15.25 -44.55
CA PRO A 14 -20.39 -15.00 -45.73
C PRO A 14 -18.95 -15.53 -45.56
N LEU A 15 -18.46 -16.26 -46.56
CA LEU A 15 -17.03 -16.49 -46.76
C LEU A 15 -16.36 -15.18 -47.22
N PHE A 16 -15.05 -15.05 -46.94
CA PHE A 16 -14.17 -14.21 -47.75
C PHE A 16 -12.91 -14.98 -48.21
N VAL A 17 -12.33 -14.51 -49.31
CA VAL A 17 -11.35 -15.25 -50.13
C VAL A 17 -9.93 -14.77 -49.85
N VAL A 18 -8.97 -15.70 -49.84
CA VAL A 18 -7.53 -15.41 -49.71
C VAL A 18 -6.96 -14.92 -51.04
N LEU A 19 -6.34 -13.75 -51.04
CA LEU A 19 -5.38 -13.28 -52.04
C LEU A 19 -4.21 -12.58 -51.33
N ALA A 20 -2.99 -12.73 -51.85
CA ALA A 20 -1.76 -12.21 -51.24
C ALA A 20 -1.25 -10.94 -51.94
N GLY A 21 -0.71 -10.01 -51.15
CA GLY A 21 -0.09 -8.75 -51.60
C GLY A 21 0.87 -8.19 -50.53
N PRO A 22 1.85 -7.34 -50.90
CA PRO A 22 3.00 -7.03 -50.06
C PRO A 22 2.74 -5.96 -48.96
N PRO A 23 3.56 -5.91 -47.90
CA PRO A 23 3.31 -5.07 -46.71
C PRO A 23 3.86 -3.65 -46.80
N GLY A 24 3.18 -2.70 -46.14
CA GLY A 24 3.71 -1.37 -45.85
C GLY A 24 2.65 -0.33 -45.45
N ALA A 25 3.08 0.62 -44.62
CA ALA A 25 2.35 1.81 -44.12
C ALA A 25 1.25 1.61 -43.04
N HIS A 26 1.21 2.60 -42.15
CA HIS A 26 0.36 2.68 -40.96
C HIS A 26 -1.11 2.93 -41.30
N TYR A 27 -2.02 2.37 -40.49
CA TYR A 27 -3.41 2.83 -40.42
C TYR A 27 -3.72 3.40 -39.04
N SER A 28 -3.96 4.71 -39.00
CA SER A 28 -4.68 5.36 -37.90
C SER A 28 -6.18 5.22 -38.20
N LEU A 29 -6.93 4.68 -37.24
CA LEU A 29 -8.38 4.56 -37.35
C LEU A 29 -9.06 5.58 -36.45
N PHE A 30 -9.95 6.37 -37.04
CA PHE A 30 -10.81 7.31 -36.32
C PHE A 30 -11.85 6.53 -35.51
N LEU A 31 -12.02 6.91 -34.24
CA LEU A 31 -13.22 6.60 -33.47
C LEU A 31 -14.09 7.86 -33.40
N GLU A 32 -15.37 7.71 -33.75
CA GLU A 32 -16.33 8.82 -33.76
C GLU A 32 -16.66 9.29 -32.34
N HIS A 33 -16.99 10.57 -32.20
CA HIS A 33 -17.14 11.21 -30.89
C HIS A 33 -18.45 10.83 -30.17
N VAL A 34 -18.30 10.15 -29.04
CA VAL A 34 -19.20 10.30 -27.88
C VAL A 34 -18.34 10.85 -26.75
N SER A 35 -18.50 12.13 -26.40
CA SER A 35 -17.63 12.83 -25.43
C SER A 35 -18.18 12.80 -24.00
N PRO A 36 -17.52 12.13 -23.03
CA PRO A 36 -17.77 12.36 -21.61
C PRO A 36 -17.08 13.67 -21.17
N LYS A 37 -17.83 14.62 -20.59
CA LYS A 37 -17.28 15.92 -20.17
C LYS A 37 -16.54 15.87 -18.81
N TRP A 38 -15.67 14.89 -18.60
CA TRP A 38 -14.80 14.80 -17.42
C TRP A 38 -13.54 15.66 -17.57
N GLN A 39 -13.74 16.98 -17.54
CA GLN A 39 -12.68 17.98 -17.40
C GLN A 39 -12.47 18.29 -15.91
N PHE A 40 -11.49 17.62 -15.29
CA PHE A 40 -10.95 18.05 -14.00
C PHE A 40 -10.46 19.49 -14.12
N SER A 41 -11.04 20.38 -13.31
CA SER A 41 -10.72 21.81 -13.31
C SER A 41 -9.35 22.03 -12.71
N GLN A 42 -8.34 22.31 -13.54
CA GLN A 42 -6.99 22.65 -13.08
C GLN A 42 -6.97 23.99 -12.33
N LYS A 43 -7.31 23.93 -11.03
CA LYS A 43 -6.88 24.93 -10.05
C LYS A 43 -5.56 24.44 -9.46
N LYS A 44 -4.63 25.39 -9.26
CA LYS A 44 -3.30 25.10 -8.70
C LYS A 44 -3.41 24.47 -7.30
N PRO A 45 -2.46 23.61 -6.89
CA PRO A 45 -2.32 23.24 -5.49
C PRO A 45 -2.16 24.49 -4.61
N PHE A 46 -2.72 24.45 -3.41
CA PHE A 46 -2.83 25.61 -2.51
C PHE A 46 -1.67 25.63 -1.50
N SER A 47 -0.73 26.55 -1.68
CA SER A 47 0.38 26.78 -0.74
C SER A 47 -0.11 27.45 0.57
N GLY A 48 -0.40 26.66 1.60
CA GLY A 48 -0.76 27.17 2.93
C GLY A 48 0.47 27.61 3.71
N ASN A 49 0.69 28.91 3.90
CA ASN A 49 1.90 29.40 4.57
C ASN A 49 1.73 30.76 5.28
N GLN A 50 1.61 30.74 6.62
CA GLN A 50 2.01 31.82 7.54
C GLN A 50 1.75 31.44 9.01
N PHE A 51 2.81 31.39 9.82
CA PHE A 51 2.96 32.06 11.14
C PHE A 51 4.26 31.55 11.81
N ARG A 52 5.09 32.47 12.33
CA ARG A 52 6.32 32.14 13.10
C ARG A 52 6.39 32.95 14.40
N PRO A 53 6.47 32.31 15.58
CA PRO A 53 7.02 32.93 16.78
C PRO A 53 8.56 32.99 16.72
N ILE A 54 9.17 33.93 17.45
CA ILE A 54 10.62 34.03 17.64
C ILE A 54 10.92 33.96 19.15
N LEU A 55 11.87 33.13 19.56
CA LEU A 55 12.39 33.08 20.94
C LEU A 55 13.94 33.00 20.95
N PRO A 56 14.59 33.52 22.02
CA PRO A 56 16.05 33.70 22.09
C PRO A 56 16.81 32.44 22.55
N PRO A 57 18.14 32.37 22.35
CA PRO A 57 18.94 31.18 22.67
C PRO A 57 19.20 31.00 24.17
N ALA A 58 19.28 29.75 24.61
CA ALA A 58 19.78 29.35 25.92
C ALA A 58 21.22 28.82 25.82
N THR A 59 22.07 29.18 26.78
CA THR A 59 23.47 28.74 26.87
C THR A 59 23.58 27.32 27.43
N GLY A 60 24.38 26.46 26.81
CA GLY A 60 24.54 25.07 27.23
C GLY A 60 25.53 24.85 28.39
N PHE A 61 25.67 23.57 28.77
CA PHE A 61 26.77 23.04 29.58
C PHE A 61 27.10 21.63 29.08
N GLU A 62 28.39 21.33 28.89
CA GLU A 62 28.86 19.98 28.57
C GLU A 62 28.89 19.10 29.83
N ASN A 63 28.76 17.79 29.66
CA ASN A 63 29.37 16.81 30.58
C ASN A 63 29.58 15.47 29.86
N TYR A 64 30.82 15.00 29.83
CA TYR A 64 31.15 13.63 29.43
C TYR A 64 30.74 12.65 30.54
N ASN A 65 30.19 11.48 30.18
CA ASN A 65 30.36 10.28 30.99
C ASN A 65 30.24 8.97 30.20
N ASN A 66 30.94 7.96 30.71
CA ASN A 66 31.38 6.76 29.99
C ASN A 66 30.28 5.78 29.55
N PHE A 67 30.65 4.97 28.56
CA PHE A 67 29.91 3.80 28.08
C PHE A 67 29.48 2.83 29.20
N LEU A 68 28.18 2.54 29.24
CA LEU A 68 27.63 1.27 29.70
C LEU A 68 26.58 0.80 28.67
N PRO A 69 26.45 -0.50 28.38
CA PRO A 69 25.39 -0.99 27.52
C PRO A 69 24.03 -0.72 28.17
N GLN A 70 23.20 0.07 27.50
CA GLN A 70 21.83 0.33 27.94
C GLN A 70 21.00 -0.96 27.84
N PRO A 71 20.00 -1.17 28.72
CA PRO A 71 18.98 -2.20 28.49
C PRO A 71 18.26 -1.93 27.16
N PRO A 72 17.63 -2.96 26.54
CA PRO A 72 16.86 -2.76 25.32
C PRO A 72 15.77 -1.70 25.55
N PRO A 73 15.51 -0.83 24.56
CA PRO A 73 14.63 0.31 24.76
C PRO A 73 13.22 -0.15 25.12
N THR A 74 12.79 0.18 26.33
CA THR A 74 11.37 0.32 26.62
C THR A 74 10.76 1.24 25.57
N THR A 75 9.63 0.85 24.99
CA THR A 75 8.87 1.71 24.06
C THR A 75 8.77 3.12 24.65
N PRO A 76 9.18 4.18 23.93
CA PRO A 76 9.11 5.54 24.46
C PRO A 76 7.69 5.83 24.94
N ASP A 77 7.58 6.53 26.07
CA ASP A 77 6.29 6.97 26.60
C ASP A 77 5.55 7.73 25.48
N PRO A 78 4.30 7.36 25.13
CA PRO A 78 3.54 8.07 24.10
C PRO A 78 3.51 9.59 24.29
N ALA A 79 3.54 10.09 25.53
CA ALA A 79 3.59 11.53 25.83
C ALA A 79 4.93 12.21 25.47
N THR A 80 5.99 11.45 25.21
CA THR A 80 7.30 11.96 24.76
C THR A 80 7.49 11.96 23.25
N LEU A 81 6.62 11.27 22.50
CA LEU A 81 6.62 11.22 21.04
C LEU A 81 5.73 12.33 20.45
N GLY A 82 6.32 13.51 20.20
CA GLY A 82 5.65 14.60 19.49
C GLY A 82 5.25 14.25 18.05
N CYS A 83 4.46 15.12 17.42
CA CYS A 83 3.88 14.89 16.09
C CYS A 83 4.85 15.16 14.94
N GLY A 84 5.94 14.38 14.91
CA GLY A 84 7.13 14.62 14.09
C GLY A 84 8.12 15.56 14.79
N THR A 85 9.41 15.31 14.59
CA THR A 85 10.51 16.11 15.15
C THR A 85 11.39 16.59 14.01
N PRO A 86 11.55 17.91 13.80
CA PRO A 86 12.41 18.40 12.72
C PRO A 86 13.88 18.05 12.98
N PRO A 87 14.61 17.48 12.00
CA PRO A 87 16.06 17.31 12.12
C PRO A 87 16.74 18.68 12.25
N ALA A 88 17.78 18.75 13.08
CA ALA A 88 18.47 20.01 13.40
C ALA A 88 19.08 20.71 12.16
N SER A 89 19.43 19.94 11.13
CA SER A 89 19.83 20.42 9.81
C SER A 89 19.72 19.28 8.80
N CYS A 90 19.44 19.60 7.53
CA CYS A 90 19.46 18.60 6.47
C CYS A 90 20.88 18.38 5.93
N PRO A 91 21.41 17.15 5.96
CA PRO A 91 22.71 16.85 5.38
C PRO A 91 22.66 16.97 3.85
N LYS A 92 23.78 17.37 3.23
CA LYS A 92 23.98 17.21 1.79
C LYS A 92 24.27 15.72 1.52
N THR A 93 23.27 15.00 1.00
CA THR A 93 23.36 13.57 0.69
C THR A 93 22.64 13.23 -0.61
N ALA A 94 23.12 12.22 -1.33
CA ALA A 94 22.47 11.62 -2.49
C ALA A 94 21.42 10.56 -2.12
N TYR A 95 21.33 10.18 -0.84
CA TYR A 95 20.49 9.10 -0.35
C TYR A 95 19.36 9.60 0.57
N ARG A 96 18.25 8.85 0.61
CA ARG A 96 17.13 9.07 1.53
C ARG A 96 17.54 8.72 2.96
N SER A 97 17.03 9.42 3.97
CA SER A 97 16.99 8.87 5.34
C SER A 97 16.01 7.68 5.41
N TYR A 98 15.93 6.99 6.55
CA TYR A 98 14.94 5.93 6.78
C TYR A 98 13.58 6.49 7.25
N ASP A 99 13.58 7.66 7.87
CA ASP A 99 12.40 8.35 8.37
C ASP A 99 11.76 9.31 7.35
N GLY A 100 12.23 9.32 6.10
CA GLY A 100 11.78 10.25 5.05
C GLY A 100 12.12 11.73 5.28
N SER A 101 12.77 12.10 6.39
CA SER A 101 13.08 13.49 6.72
C SER A 101 14.01 14.13 5.69
N CYS A 102 13.94 15.46 5.59
CA CYS A 102 14.71 16.24 4.61
C CYS A 102 14.47 15.87 3.14
N ASN A 103 13.42 15.12 2.80
CA ASN A 103 12.96 14.99 1.42
C ASN A 103 12.58 16.38 0.87
N ASN A 104 11.59 17.03 1.48
CA ASN A 104 11.34 18.46 1.27
C ASN A 104 12.35 19.31 2.07
N LEU A 105 13.12 20.18 1.40
CA LEU A 105 14.15 20.99 2.03
C LEU A 105 13.63 22.31 2.65
N ARG A 106 12.40 22.75 2.29
CA ARG A 106 11.72 23.88 2.93
C ARG A 106 11.04 23.47 4.22
N ASN A 107 10.50 22.25 4.27
CA ASN A 107 9.83 21.67 5.43
C ASN A 107 10.33 20.25 5.73
N PRO A 108 11.43 20.09 6.49
CA PRO A 108 12.10 18.79 6.69
C PRO A 108 11.30 17.67 7.38
N ILE A 109 10.14 17.96 7.99
CA ILE A 109 9.22 16.95 8.57
C ILE A 109 8.14 16.46 7.58
N LEU A 110 8.07 17.04 6.38
CA LEU A 110 7.04 16.72 5.41
C LEU A 110 7.26 15.30 4.88
N GLY A 111 6.41 14.37 5.31
CA GLY A 111 6.53 12.95 4.99
C GLY A 111 7.20 12.06 6.05
N THR A 112 7.50 12.55 7.26
CA THR A 112 8.12 11.73 8.34
C THR A 112 7.11 10.92 9.17
N PRO A 113 7.51 9.80 9.81
CA PRO A 113 6.72 9.11 10.84
C PRO A 113 6.24 10.04 11.97
N GLN A 114 5.21 9.59 12.70
CA GLN A 114 4.54 10.30 13.79
C GLN A 114 3.88 11.64 13.39
N THR A 115 3.84 11.99 12.11
CA THR A 115 3.08 13.16 11.62
C THR A 115 1.61 12.82 11.35
N PRO A 116 0.72 13.83 11.33
CA PRO A 116 -0.64 13.68 10.84
C PRO A 116 -0.72 13.18 9.39
N TYR A 117 -1.80 12.46 9.05
CA TYR A 117 -2.25 12.35 7.67
C TYR A 117 -2.74 13.71 7.14
N ALA A 118 -2.55 13.97 5.85
CA ALA A 118 -3.17 15.11 5.17
C ALA A 118 -4.67 14.81 4.89
N ARG A 119 -5.44 15.82 4.47
CA ARG A 119 -6.85 15.65 4.07
C ARG A 119 -7.22 16.41 2.81
N LEU A 120 -8.20 15.88 2.08
CA LEU A 120 -8.85 16.58 0.96
C LEU A 120 -10.03 17.46 1.42
N LEU A 121 -10.79 17.04 2.44
CA LEU A 121 -11.87 17.82 3.06
C LEU A 121 -11.72 17.88 4.60
N PRO A 122 -12.30 18.87 5.28
CA PRO A 122 -12.27 18.97 6.75
C PRO A 122 -12.89 17.75 7.45
N ALA A 123 -12.37 17.40 8.63
CA ALA A 123 -12.86 16.29 9.43
C ALA A 123 -14.32 16.47 9.90
N ASN A 124 -15.10 15.40 9.83
CA ASN A 124 -16.53 15.31 10.17
C ASN A 124 -16.75 14.51 11.47
N TYR A 125 -16.41 15.12 12.60
CA TYR A 125 -16.66 14.58 13.94
C TYR A 125 -18.00 15.05 14.51
N GLY A 126 -18.67 14.18 15.28
CA GLY A 126 -19.99 14.47 15.87
C GLY A 126 -20.00 15.63 16.87
N ASP A 127 -18.87 15.89 17.53
CA ASP A 127 -18.61 17.05 18.38
C ASP A 127 -17.74 18.14 17.69
N ARG A 128 -17.36 17.90 16.42
CA ARG A 128 -16.38 18.66 15.62
C ARG A 128 -14.94 18.67 16.14
N VAL A 129 -14.62 17.80 17.10
CA VAL A 129 -13.28 17.72 17.74
C VAL A 129 -12.71 16.32 17.60
N SER A 130 -13.37 15.29 18.16
CA SER A 130 -12.90 13.91 18.02
C SER A 130 -13.98 12.84 18.20
N ALA A 131 -15.19 13.15 18.67
CA ALA A 131 -16.25 12.15 18.84
C ALA A 131 -16.67 11.56 17.47
N PRO A 132 -16.79 10.22 17.31
CA PRO A 132 -17.08 9.59 16.02
C PRO A 132 -18.31 10.17 15.31
N THR A 133 -18.29 10.11 13.98
CA THR A 133 -19.29 10.72 13.09
C THR A 133 -20.73 10.28 13.43
N LEU A 134 -21.64 11.25 13.47
CA LEU A 134 -23.09 11.08 13.68
C LEU A 134 -23.84 11.37 12.38
N ALA A 135 -25.07 10.87 12.28
CA ALA A 135 -26.01 11.27 11.22
C ALA A 135 -26.40 12.75 11.37
N GLN A 136 -26.86 13.40 10.28
CA GLN A 136 -27.36 14.78 10.30
C GLN A 136 -28.49 15.02 11.31
N SER A 137 -29.25 13.98 11.66
CA SER A 137 -30.29 14.01 12.69
C SER A 137 -29.76 14.01 14.14
N GLY A 138 -28.43 13.98 14.34
CA GLY A 138 -27.77 13.86 15.64
C GLY A 138 -27.78 12.44 16.23
N LYS A 139 -28.24 11.45 15.47
CA LYS A 139 -28.28 10.03 15.87
C LYS A 139 -26.97 9.32 15.52
N GLN A 140 -26.79 8.12 16.09
CA GLN A 140 -25.74 7.20 15.66
C GLN A 140 -25.99 6.73 14.22
N LEU A 141 -24.91 6.60 13.44
CA LEU A 141 -24.93 5.98 12.11
C LEU A 141 -25.19 4.46 12.21
N PRO A 142 -25.65 3.80 11.13
CA PRO A 142 -25.93 2.36 11.12
C PRO A 142 -24.70 1.54 11.54
N GLY A 143 -24.89 0.56 12.43
CA GLY A 143 -23.78 -0.20 13.02
C GLY A 143 -22.89 -0.86 11.96
N ALA A 144 -21.57 -0.72 12.07
CA ALA A 144 -20.63 -1.09 11.01
C ALA A 144 -20.74 -2.57 10.55
N ARG A 145 -21.05 -3.50 11.47
CA ARG A 145 -21.34 -4.91 11.13
C ARG A 145 -22.63 -5.09 10.33
N ILE A 146 -23.68 -4.32 10.60
CA ILE A 146 -24.94 -4.35 9.85
C ILE A 146 -24.71 -3.80 8.42
N VAL A 147 -23.91 -2.73 8.31
CA VAL A 147 -23.46 -2.18 7.02
C VAL A 147 -22.65 -3.22 6.24
N SER A 148 -21.75 -3.96 6.90
CA SER A 148 -21.01 -5.09 6.31
C SER A 148 -21.95 -6.17 5.76
N LEU A 149 -22.77 -6.77 6.64
CA LEU A 149 -23.65 -7.91 6.33
C LEU A 149 -24.70 -7.63 5.24
N LEU A 150 -25.19 -6.39 5.10
CA LEU A 150 -26.28 -6.07 4.17
C LEU A 150 -25.82 -5.55 2.81
N LEU A 151 -24.61 -4.98 2.71
CA LEU A 151 -24.08 -4.45 1.44
C LEU A 151 -23.07 -5.40 0.79
N TYR A 152 -22.24 -6.10 1.58
CA TYR A 152 -21.07 -6.84 1.09
C TYR A 152 -21.19 -8.36 1.39
N PRO A 153 -22.08 -9.09 0.69
CA PRO A 153 -22.22 -10.53 0.86
C PRO A 153 -21.01 -11.29 0.29
N ASP A 154 -20.81 -12.51 0.78
CA ASP A 154 -19.83 -13.46 0.24
C ASP A 154 -20.33 -14.02 -1.10
N VAL A 155 -19.79 -13.49 -2.20
CA VAL A 155 -20.01 -13.95 -3.56
C VAL A 155 -18.66 -13.98 -4.27
N GLN A 156 -18.17 -15.18 -4.54
CA GLN A 156 -16.86 -15.41 -5.13
C GLN A 156 -16.89 -15.19 -6.65
N ILE A 157 -16.31 -14.09 -7.11
CA ILE A 157 -16.11 -13.78 -8.53
C ILE A 157 -14.61 -13.60 -8.77
N GLU A 158 -14.01 -14.46 -9.60
CA GLU A 158 -12.62 -14.28 -10.05
C GLU A 158 -12.51 -13.08 -11.00
N ASP A 159 -11.43 -12.30 -10.91
CA ASP A 159 -11.11 -11.34 -11.95
C ASP A 159 -10.68 -12.07 -13.25
N PRO A 160 -11.26 -11.74 -14.43
CA PRO A 160 -10.98 -12.43 -15.68
C PRO A 160 -9.61 -12.10 -16.30
N LYS A 161 -8.88 -11.11 -15.78
CA LYS A 161 -7.65 -10.56 -16.37
C LYS A 161 -6.46 -10.55 -15.41
N PHE A 162 -6.66 -10.33 -14.12
CA PHE A 162 -5.59 -10.07 -13.15
C PHE A 162 -5.31 -11.27 -12.23
N THR A 163 -4.06 -11.37 -11.80
CA THR A 163 -3.56 -12.42 -10.89
C THR A 163 -3.50 -11.92 -9.46
N LEU A 164 -3.53 -12.81 -8.48
CA LEU A 164 -3.51 -12.51 -7.05
C LEU A 164 -2.30 -11.66 -6.59
N ASN A 165 -1.22 -11.66 -7.37
CA ASN A 165 -0.09 -10.73 -7.27
C ASN A 165 -0.49 -9.23 -7.37
N ALA A 166 -1.54 -8.87 -8.13
CA ALA A 166 -1.97 -7.49 -8.28
C ALA A 166 -2.56 -6.95 -6.96
N MET A 167 -3.55 -7.63 -6.37
CA MET A 167 -4.01 -7.41 -4.99
C MET A 167 -2.82 -7.35 -4.02
N GLN A 168 -1.96 -8.37 -4.03
CA GLN A 168 -0.91 -8.51 -3.01
C GLN A 168 0.16 -7.42 -3.11
N TYR A 169 0.50 -6.95 -4.32
CA TYR A 169 1.43 -5.84 -4.52
C TYR A 169 0.79 -4.49 -4.16
N GLY A 170 -0.54 -4.37 -4.27
CA GLY A 170 -1.28 -3.25 -3.68
C GLY A 170 -1.12 -3.16 -2.16
N GLN A 171 -1.07 -4.31 -1.47
CA GLN A 171 -0.75 -4.34 -0.04
C GLN A 171 0.72 -3.98 0.26
N ILE A 172 1.67 -4.36 -0.60
CA ILE A 172 3.06 -3.91 -0.48
C ILE A 172 3.13 -2.37 -0.51
N ILE A 173 2.46 -1.75 -1.50
CA ILE A 173 2.37 -0.28 -1.64
C ILE A 173 1.70 0.37 -0.42
N THR A 174 0.56 -0.16 0.07
CA THR A 174 -0.15 0.44 1.22
C THR A 174 0.63 0.33 2.53
N HIS A 175 1.42 -0.74 2.70
CA HIS A 175 2.25 -0.92 3.89
C HIS A 175 3.46 0.00 3.87
N ASP A 176 4.07 0.25 2.71
CA ASP A 176 5.20 1.18 2.59
C ASP A 176 4.80 2.63 2.84
N MET A 177 3.67 3.05 2.28
CA MET A 177 3.17 4.42 2.40
C MET A 177 2.40 4.70 3.70
N SER A 178 1.88 3.70 4.42
CA SER A 178 0.97 3.96 5.55
C SER A 178 0.91 2.90 6.66
N MET A 179 0.79 3.37 7.90
CA MET A 179 0.44 2.57 9.09
C MET A 179 -0.20 3.47 10.15
N ILE A 180 -1.44 3.20 10.56
CA ILE A 180 -2.07 3.97 11.66
C ILE A 180 -1.30 3.80 12.99
N ALA A 181 -1.04 4.92 13.68
CA ALA A 181 -0.33 4.91 14.95
C ALA A 181 -1.15 4.30 16.10
N GLY A 182 -0.44 3.74 17.07
CA GLY A 182 -1.00 3.24 18.34
C GLY A 182 -1.31 1.74 18.38
N SER A 183 -1.55 1.08 17.24
CA SER A 183 -1.82 -0.37 17.21
C SER A 183 -0.71 -1.17 16.53
N THR A 184 -0.33 -2.28 17.15
CA THR A 184 0.40 -3.36 16.48
C THR A 184 -0.53 -4.03 15.48
N GLN A 185 -0.51 -3.65 14.20
CA GLN A 185 -1.42 -4.23 13.19
C GLN A 185 -1.26 -5.75 12.98
N ALA A 186 -0.22 -6.37 13.57
CA ALA A 186 0.00 -7.81 13.60
C ALA A 186 -0.60 -8.54 14.84
N GLN A 187 -1.06 -7.85 15.90
CA GLN A 187 -1.64 -8.50 17.10
C GLN A 187 -2.69 -7.63 17.82
N PRO A 188 -3.68 -8.21 18.53
CA PRO A 188 -4.74 -7.45 19.19
C PRO A 188 -4.23 -6.42 20.21
N HIS A 189 -4.49 -5.13 19.93
CA HIS A 189 -4.13 -3.95 20.73
C HIS A 189 -4.24 -4.16 22.25
N GLN A 190 -3.32 -3.60 23.05
CA GLN A 190 -3.26 -3.82 24.51
C GLN A 190 -4.58 -3.48 25.22
N THR A 191 -5.06 -2.24 25.05
CA THR A 191 -6.42 -1.84 25.42
C THR A 191 -7.47 -2.76 24.78
N LYS A 192 -8.35 -3.33 25.61
CA LYS A 192 -9.51 -4.10 25.16
C LYS A 192 -10.79 -3.29 25.34
N CYS A 193 -11.72 -3.47 24.42
CA CYS A 193 -13.01 -2.79 24.35
C CYS A 193 -14.20 -3.77 24.37
N CYS A 194 -13.90 -5.05 24.27
CA CYS A 194 -14.79 -6.18 24.51
C CYS A 194 -14.06 -7.16 25.45
N THR A 195 -14.78 -8.01 26.16
CA THR A 195 -14.20 -9.15 26.87
C THR A 195 -13.66 -10.20 25.86
N PRO A 196 -12.82 -11.16 26.27
CA PRO A 196 -12.33 -12.22 25.38
C PRO A 196 -13.44 -13.09 24.75
N ASP A 197 -14.59 -13.22 25.43
CA ASP A 197 -15.83 -13.86 24.96
C ASP A 197 -16.78 -12.88 24.25
N GLY A 198 -16.28 -11.73 23.81
CA GLY A 198 -16.97 -10.78 22.94
C GLY A 198 -18.11 -10.00 23.59
N GLN A 199 -18.18 -9.94 24.92
CA GLN A 199 -19.18 -9.13 25.62
C GLN A 199 -18.73 -7.67 25.72
N LEU A 200 -19.69 -6.76 25.87
CA LEU A 200 -19.40 -5.35 26.16
C LEU A 200 -18.84 -5.21 27.58
N LEU A 201 -17.86 -4.31 27.74
CA LEU A 201 -17.35 -3.93 29.06
C LEU A 201 -18.41 -3.13 29.84
N GLU A 202 -18.41 -3.27 31.17
CA GLU A 202 -19.23 -2.43 32.04
C GLU A 202 -18.86 -0.95 31.89
N PHE A 203 -19.85 -0.05 31.87
CA PHE A 203 -19.67 1.37 31.56
C PHE A 203 -18.58 2.09 32.39
N ALA A 204 -18.45 1.74 33.67
CA ALA A 204 -17.43 2.32 34.56
C ALA A 204 -15.98 1.88 34.24
N ASN A 205 -15.82 0.87 33.39
CA ASN A 205 -14.56 0.21 33.06
C ASN A 205 -14.18 0.35 31.57
N ILE A 206 -14.87 1.19 30.79
CA ILE A 206 -14.57 1.42 29.36
C ILE A 206 -13.38 2.39 29.22
N PRO A 207 -12.27 1.98 28.59
CA PRO A 207 -11.14 2.88 28.29
C PRO A 207 -11.50 3.98 27.27
N GLU A 208 -10.89 5.16 27.38
CA GLU A 208 -11.22 6.35 26.57
C GLU A 208 -11.14 6.13 25.05
N HIS A 209 -10.14 5.40 24.57
CA HIS A 209 -9.96 5.09 23.14
C HIS A 209 -10.82 3.91 22.64
N CYS A 210 -11.86 3.48 23.37
CA CYS A 210 -12.70 2.36 22.95
C CYS A 210 -13.90 2.78 22.10
N PHE A 211 -14.02 2.17 20.92
CA PHE A 211 -15.15 2.36 20.01
C PHE A 211 -15.55 1.00 19.39
N PRO A 212 -15.97 0.02 20.21
CA PRO A 212 -16.20 -1.36 19.79
C PRO A 212 -17.29 -1.47 18.72
N ILE A 213 -17.13 -2.40 17.78
CA ILE A 213 -18.14 -2.65 16.75
C ILE A 213 -19.23 -3.51 17.37
N LEU A 214 -20.44 -2.96 17.49
CA LEU A 214 -21.59 -3.68 18.05
C LEU A 214 -22.09 -4.75 17.08
N LEU A 215 -22.43 -5.92 17.61
CA LEU A 215 -22.95 -7.06 16.86
C LEU A 215 -24.48 -7.14 17.00
N PRO A 216 -25.23 -7.41 15.90
CA PRO A 216 -26.67 -7.67 16.00
C PRO A 216 -26.94 -9.00 16.72
N ASN A 217 -28.11 -9.15 17.36
CA ASN A 217 -28.44 -10.38 18.11
C ASN A 217 -28.63 -11.60 17.21
N ASP A 218 -28.95 -11.37 15.95
CA ASP A 218 -29.14 -12.32 14.86
C ASP A 218 -27.93 -12.39 13.90
N ASP A 219 -26.74 -11.97 14.35
CA ASP A 219 -25.49 -12.09 13.58
C ASP A 219 -25.24 -13.55 13.15
N PRO A 220 -25.05 -13.84 11.84
CA PRO A 220 -25.00 -15.22 11.34
C PRO A 220 -23.81 -16.03 11.89
N ALA A 221 -22.72 -15.36 12.26
CA ALA A 221 -21.57 -15.98 12.91
C ALA A 221 -21.66 -15.84 14.43
N HIS A 222 -21.73 -14.61 14.92
CA HIS A 222 -21.47 -14.31 16.33
C HIS A 222 -22.65 -14.58 17.28
N SER A 223 -23.87 -14.77 16.77
CA SER A 223 -24.98 -15.28 17.59
C SER A 223 -24.69 -16.68 18.14
N GLN A 224 -23.93 -17.50 17.41
CA GLN A 224 -23.55 -18.86 17.79
C GLN A 224 -22.61 -18.90 19.02
N THR A 225 -21.80 -17.84 19.20
CA THR A 225 -20.93 -17.67 20.37
C THR A 225 -21.51 -16.69 21.40
N ASN A 226 -22.72 -16.16 21.17
CA ASN A 226 -23.37 -15.10 21.94
C ASN A 226 -22.52 -13.82 22.14
N ALA A 227 -21.55 -13.55 21.26
CA ALA A 227 -20.79 -12.31 21.31
C ALA A 227 -21.68 -11.09 20.98
N LYS A 228 -21.34 -9.93 21.57
CA LYS A 228 -22.08 -8.65 21.47
C LYS A 228 -21.25 -7.51 20.90
N CYS A 229 -19.93 -7.61 20.88
CA CYS A 229 -19.06 -6.71 20.12
C CYS A 229 -17.78 -7.36 19.59
N MET A 230 -17.24 -6.79 18.52
CA MET A 230 -15.84 -7.00 18.10
C MET A 230 -14.95 -5.88 18.66
N ASN A 231 -13.75 -6.25 19.08
CA ASN A 231 -12.81 -5.35 19.75
C ASN A 231 -12.20 -4.33 18.77
N PHE A 232 -12.66 -3.08 18.82
CA PHE A 232 -12.12 -1.97 18.05
C PHE A 232 -11.62 -0.84 18.97
N VAL A 233 -10.35 -0.48 18.81
CA VAL A 233 -9.68 0.66 19.47
C VAL A 233 -9.45 1.76 18.44
N ARG A 234 -9.68 3.01 18.87
CA ARG A 234 -9.48 4.23 18.08
C ARG A 234 -8.00 4.45 17.72
N THR A 235 -7.74 5.10 16.59
CA THR A 235 -6.39 5.45 16.13
C THR A 235 -5.83 6.58 17.01
N ILE A 236 -4.52 6.54 17.30
CA ILE A 236 -3.85 7.60 18.06
C ILE A 236 -3.71 8.87 17.21
N THR A 237 -4.01 10.00 17.83
CA THR A 237 -4.12 11.33 17.23
C THR A 237 -3.08 12.31 17.76
N ASP A 238 -2.95 13.43 17.06
CA ASP A 238 -2.18 14.60 17.48
C ASP A 238 -2.62 15.19 18.84
N ARG A 239 -3.91 15.06 19.19
CA ARG A 239 -4.47 15.42 20.50
C ARG A 239 -3.93 14.53 21.62
N ASP A 240 -3.86 13.23 21.39
CA ASP A 240 -3.35 12.25 22.37
C ASP A 240 -1.85 12.45 22.65
N ARG A 241 -1.14 13.10 21.71
CA ARG A 241 0.26 13.55 21.83
C ARG A 241 0.41 14.99 22.30
N ASN A 242 -0.69 15.67 22.67
CA ASN A 242 -0.75 17.07 23.10
C ASN A 242 -0.19 18.09 22.08
N CYS A 243 -0.16 17.75 20.79
CA CYS A 243 0.35 18.62 19.73
C CYS A 243 -0.62 19.75 19.36
N VAL A 244 -1.92 19.51 19.52
CA VAL A 244 -2.99 20.50 19.31
C VAL A 244 -3.92 20.55 20.53
N GLY A 245 -4.66 21.65 20.67
CA GLY A 245 -5.53 21.89 21.84
C GLY A 245 -6.80 22.66 21.50
N GLY A 246 -7.69 22.78 22.49
CA GLY A 246 -9.00 23.40 22.33
C GLY A 246 -9.88 22.65 21.33
N TYR A 247 -10.60 23.40 20.48
CA TYR A 247 -11.60 22.90 19.53
C TYR A 247 -11.05 22.58 18.12
N GLN A 248 -9.73 22.37 17.98
CA GLN A 248 -9.20 21.85 16.71
C GLN A 248 -9.62 20.39 16.51
N PRO A 249 -10.07 19.98 15.32
CA PRO A 249 -10.31 18.56 15.00
C PRO A 249 -9.05 17.71 15.23
N ALA A 250 -9.25 16.46 15.62
CA ALA A 250 -8.18 15.49 15.85
C ALA A 250 -7.67 14.90 14.53
N GLU A 251 -6.35 14.86 14.35
CA GLU A 251 -5.74 14.24 13.19
C GLU A 251 -4.95 12.99 13.56
N GLN A 252 -5.17 11.91 12.81
CA GLN A 252 -4.56 10.61 13.05
C GLN A 252 -3.09 10.63 12.61
N LEU A 253 -2.23 9.99 13.40
CA LEU A 253 -0.80 9.93 13.11
C LEU A 253 -0.44 8.67 12.34
N THR A 254 0.56 8.76 11.47
CA THR A 254 1.21 7.58 10.86
C THR A 254 2.35 7.05 11.76
N ALA A 255 2.61 5.75 11.71
CA ALA A 255 3.77 5.10 12.33
C ALA A 255 4.95 4.86 11.36
N VAL A 256 4.74 5.05 10.05
CA VAL A 256 5.75 4.93 8.99
C VAL A 256 5.86 6.25 8.21
N ASN A 257 6.89 6.38 7.36
CA ASN A 257 7.07 7.53 6.48
C ASN A 257 6.02 7.50 5.33
N HIS A 258 5.84 8.62 4.62
CA HIS A 258 4.77 8.77 3.62
C HIS A 258 5.23 8.53 2.16
N PHE A 259 6.45 8.03 1.96
CA PHE A 259 7.05 7.82 0.63
C PHE A 259 6.95 6.35 0.20
N LEU A 260 7.12 6.13 -1.10
CA LEU A 260 7.30 4.79 -1.67
C LEU A 260 8.81 4.50 -1.76
N ASP A 261 9.41 4.08 -0.64
CA ASP A 261 10.87 4.00 -0.45
C ASP A 261 11.38 2.68 0.19
N LEU A 262 10.54 1.63 0.14
CA LEU A 262 10.83 0.30 0.71
C LEU A 262 11.21 0.36 2.20
N SER A 263 10.60 1.27 2.94
CA SER A 263 10.61 1.31 4.40
C SER A 263 10.16 -0.03 5.01
N ILE A 264 9.32 -0.80 4.32
CA ILE A 264 8.96 -2.19 4.68
C ILE A 264 10.15 -3.17 4.71
N VAL A 265 11.20 -2.91 3.91
CA VAL A 265 12.45 -3.69 3.89
C VAL A 265 13.49 -3.04 4.79
N TYR A 266 13.68 -1.73 4.70
CA TYR A 266 14.81 -1.01 5.30
C TYR A 266 14.57 -0.49 6.72
N GLY A 267 13.31 -0.42 7.15
CA GLY A 267 12.89 0.18 8.41
C GLY A 267 12.64 1.68 8.29
N ASN A 268 11.90 2.22 9.27
CA ASN A 268 11.50 3.62 9.32
C ASN A 268 12.39 4.50 10.24
N THR A 269 13.44 3.93 10.84
CA THR A 269 14.45 4.66 11.64
C THR A 269 15.80 3.95 11.54
N ASP A 270 16.90 4.65 11.87
CA ASP A 270 18.24 4.06 11.95
C ASP A 270 18.32 2.86 12.92
N GLN A 271 17.58 2.90 14.03
CA GLN A 271 17.60 1.83 15.04
C GLN A 271 16.89 0.56 14.56
N VAL A 272 15.92 0.68 13.64
CA VAL A 272 15.33 -0.47 12.95
C VAL A 272 16.32 -0.99 11.90
N ASN A 273 16.87 -0.09 11.07
CA ASN A 273 17.84 -0.45 10.03
C ASN A 273 19.10 -1.16 10.58
N GLN A 274 19.61 -0.71 11.73
CA GLN A 274 20.74 -1.33 12.46
C GLN A 274 20.49 -2.78 12.87
N GLN A 275 19.23 -3.18 13.08
CA GLN A 275 18.87 -4.57 13.38
C GLN A 275 18.74 -5.44 12.12
N LEU A 276 18.61 -4.82 10.95
CA LEU A 276 18.36 -5.47 9.67
C LEU A 276 19.62 -5.60 8.79
N ARG A 277 20.61 -4.70 8.93
CA ARG A 277 21.88 -4.76 8.15
C ARG A 277 22.86 -5.80 8.68
N GLN A 278 23.57 -6.44 7.75
CA GLN A 278 24.66 -7.37 8.03
C GLN A 278 25.97 -6.64 8.39
N TYR A 279 26.14 -5.40 7.89
CA TYR A 279 27.40 -4.64 7.96
C TYR A 279 28.60 -5.36 7.33
N GLU A 280 28.31 -6.16 6.31
CA GLU A 280 29.27 -6.84 5.46
C GLU A 280 28.70 -6.89 4.02
N GLY A 281 29.50 -6.46 3.04
CA GLY A 281 29.13 -6.49 1.61
C GLY A 281 27.93 -5.62 1.21
N GLY A 282 27.50 -4.68 2.05
CA GLY A 282 26.30 -3.87 1.85
C GLY A 282 24.97 -4.62 2.02
N ARG A 283 25.00 -5.77 2.71
CA ARG A 283 23.88 -6.73 2.75
C ARG A 283 22.89 -6.47 3.88
N LEU A 284 21.65 -6.90 3.68
CA LEU A 284 20.68 -7.20 4.73
C LEU A 284 20.93 -8.59 5.32
N ARG A 285 20.69 -8.72 6.63
CA ARG A 285 20.81 -10.00 7.35
C ARG A 285 19.84 -11.02 6.78
N VAL A 286 20.32 -12.25 6.72
CA VAL A 286 19.52 -13.45 6.46
C VAL A 286 19.92 -14.54 7.43
N ASP A 287 18.95 -15.32 7.89
CA ASP A 287 19.20 -16.61 8.50
C ASP A 287 19.23 -17.68 7.40
N VAL A 288 20.18 -18.61 7.45
CA VAL A 288 20.19 -19.79 6.56
C VAL A 288 19.52 -20.96 7.30
N ARG A 289 18.46 -21.52 6.72
CA ARG A 289 17.81 -22.77 7.19
C ARG A 289 17.63 -23.71 6.01
N ASP A 290 18.12 -24.95 6.16
CA ASP A 290 18.11 -26.00 5.13
C ASP A 290 18.63 -25.53 3.75
N GLY A 291 19.67 -24.69 3.76
CA GLY A 291 20.29 -24.09 2.58
C GLY A 291 19.53 -22.91 1.97
N LYS A 292 18.26 -22.70 2.34
CA LYS A 292 17.42 -21.57 1.92
C LYS A 292 17.73 -20.32 2.79
N GLN A 293 17.78 -19.14 2.17
CA GLN A 293 17.97 -17.85 2.86
C GLN A 293 16.61 -17.23 3.25
N TRP A 294 16.46 -16.85 4.52
CA TRP A 294 15.24 -16.31 5.10
C TRP A 294 15.53 -15.00 5.85
N PRO A 295 14.52 -14.15 6.10
CA PRO A 295 14.66 -13.02 7.01
C PRO A 295 15.08 -13.49 8.41
N PRO A 296 15.77 -12.63 9.18
CA PRO A 296 16.15 -12.95 10.55
C PRO A 296 14.91 -13.18 11.42
N ARG A 297 15.01 -14.09 12.40
CA ARG A 297 13.92 -14.30 13.36
C ARG A 297 13.65 -13.06 14.23
N SER A 298 12.38 -12.79 14.50
CA SER A 298 11.94 -11.70 15.38
C SER A 298 12.24 -12.00 16.85
N ASN A 299 12.86 -11.03 17.54
CA ASN A 299 13.04 -11.09 19.00
C ASN A 299 11.70 -10.88 19.76
N ASN A 300 10.68 -10.34 19.11
CA ASN A 300 9.37 -10.03 19.70
C ASN A 300 8.27 -10.94 19.12
N VAL A 301 8.49 -12.26 19.15
CA VAL A 301 7.63 -13.26 18.48
C VAL A 301 6.16 -13.08 18.87
N SER A 302 5.85 -12.95 20.15
CA SER A 302 4.48 -12.79 20.67
C SER A 302 3.84 -11.43 20.34
N GLY A 303 4.62 -10.45 19.88
CA GLY A 303 4.12 -9.15 19.43
C GLY A 303 3.78 -9.06 17.94
N VAL A 304 4.27 -10.01 17.11
CA VAL A 304 4.09 -9.97 15.64
C VAL A 304 3.66 -11.30 15.01
N CYS A 305 3.62 -12.41 15.76
CA CYS A 305 3.25 -13.74 15.23
C CYS A 305 2.34 -14.54 16.18
N THR A 306 1.52 -15.41 15.60
CA THR A 306 0.66 -16.37 16.30
C THR A 306 1.19 -17.79 16.11
N ILE A 307 2.41 -18.04 16.59
CA ILE A 307 3.08 -19.35 16.48
C ILE A 307 2.41 -20.43 17.34
N ARG A 308 2.49 -21.69 16.91
CA ARG A 308 2.01 -22.88 17.66
C ARG A 308 3.12 -23.65 18.38
N SER A 309 4.39 -23.47 18.00
CA SER A 309 5.56 -24.00 18.73
C SER A 309 6.77 -23.05 18.61
N PRO A 310 7.76 -23.11 19.52
CA PRO A 310 8.93 -22.22 19.50
C PRO A 310 9.81 -22.34 18.25
N GLU A 311 9.68 -23.45 17.51
CA GLU A 311 10.47 -23.75 16.31
C GLU A 311 9.90 -23.04 15.07
N GLU A 312 8.61 -22.71 15.05
CA GLU A 312 7.94 -22.05 13.91
C GLU A 312 8.61 -20.73 13.50
N ALA A 313 8.59 -20.43 12.20
CA ALA A 313 9.14 -19.20 11.67
C ALA A 313 8.33 -17.97 12.13
N CYS A 314 9.03 -16.88 12.42
CA CYS A 314 8.47 -15.57 12.71
C CYS A 314 9.52 -14.52 12.34
N TYR A 315 9.27 -13.75 11.29
CA TYR A 315 10.26 -12.91 10.62
C TYR A 315 10.34 -11.50 11.19
N LEU A 316 11.52 -10.90 11.06
CA LEU A 316 11.83 -9.50 11.28
C LEU A 316 12.17 -8.83 9.95
N ALA A 317 11.54 -7.69 9.68
CA ALA A 317 11.77 -6.83 8.51
C ALA A 317 11.64 -5.36 8.92
N GLY A 318 11.63 -4.43 7.95
CA GLY A 318 11.42 -3.01 8.20
C GLY A 318 10.02 -2.66 8.71
N ASP A 319 9.01 -3.48 8.37
CA ASP A 319 7.62 -3.32 8.82
C ASP A 319 7.13 -4.51 9.66
N ALA A 320 6.44 -4.21 10.77
CA ALA A 320 5.96 -5.19 11.74
C ALA A 320 4.86 -6.14 11.20
N ARG A 321 4.25 -5.81 10.05
CA ARG A 321 3.20 -6.59 9.37
C ARG A 321 3.78 -7.61 8.38
N VAL A 322 5.11 -7.77 8.27
CA VAL A 322 5.76 -8.76 7.38
C VAL A 322 5.11 -10.14 7.47
N ASN A 323 4.77 -10.59 8.68
CA ASN A 323 4.20 -11.92 8.95
C ASN A 323 2.68 -12.02 8.69
N GLN A 324 2.00 -10.94 8.30
CA GLN A 324 0.54 -10.83 8.45
C GLN A 324 -0.21 -11.90 7.64
N ASN A 325 0.21 -12.20 6.42
CA ASN A 325 -0.29 -13.33 5.64
C ASN A 325 0.86 -13.93 4.79
N PRO A 326 0.74 -15.18 4.30
CA PRO A 326 1.83 -15.84 3.58
C PRO A 326 2.28 -15.13 2.30
N GLN A 327 1.37 -14.54 1.53
CA GLN A 327 1.66 -13.94 0.23
C GLN A 327 2.36 -12.57 0.35
N LEU A 328 1.95 -11.75 1.31
CA LEU A 328 2.69 -10.55 1.73
C LEU A 328 4.10 -10.90 2.19
N THR A 329 4.21 -11.98 2.97
CA THR A 329 5.50 -12.47 3.48
C THR A 329 6.41 -12.89 2.33
N VAL A 330 5.90 -13.63 1.33
CA VAL A 330 6.64 -14.01 0.12
C VAL A 330 7.21 -12.80 -0.61
N LEU A 331 6.39 -11.76 -0.88
CA LEU A 331 6.87 -10.56 -1.58
C LEU A 331 7.93 -9.79 -0.76
N GLN A 332 7.79 -9.69 0.56
CA GLN A 332 8.82 -9.03 1.39
C GLN A 332 10.13 -9.82 1.45
N ILE A 333 10.09 -11.16 1.45
CA ILE A 333 11.28 -12.01 1.34
C ILE A 333 11.97 -11.78 -0.02
N ILE A 334 11.18 -11.69 -1.11
CA ILE A 334 11.68 -11.42 -2.45
C ILE A 334 12.36 -10.04 -2.55
N LEU A 335 11.76 -8.99 -1.99
CA LEU A 335 12.35 -7.64 -1.96
C LEU A 335 13.64 -7.57 -1.11
N LEU A 336 13.73 -8.32 -0.02
CA LEU A 336 14.95 -8.46 0.79
C LEU A 336 16.06 -9.20 0.03
N ARG A 337 15.70 -10.29 -0.67
CA ARG A 337 16.64 -11.04 -1.52
C ARG A 337 17.15 -10.18 -2.67
N GLU A 338 16.29 -9.34 -3.28
CA GLU A 338 16.68 -8.47 -4.38
C GLU A 338 17.74 -7.45 -3.96
N HIS A 339 17.56 -6.78 -2.80
CA HIS A 339 18.60 -5.93 -2.21
C HIS A 339 19.94 -6.67 -2.07
N ASN A 340 19.91 -7.89 -1.54
CA ASN A 340 21.12 -8.71 -1.39
C ASN A 340 21.73 -9.13 -2.75
N ARG A 341 20.91 -9.45 -3.75
CA ARG A 341 21.33 -9.77 -5.13
C ARG A 341 22.03 -8.60 -5.81
N ILE A 342 21.51 -7.39 -5.60
CA ILE A 342 22.11 -6.14 -6.08
C ILE A 342 23.41 -5.85 -5.33
N ALA A 343 23.39 -5.87 -3.99
CA ALA A 343 24.57 -5.61 -3.15
C ALA A 343 25.73 -6.58 -3.45
N ASP A 344 25.43 -7.88 -3.51
CA ASP A 344 26.38 -8.95 -3.87
C ASP A 344 26.93 -8.76 -5.30
N SER A 345 26.26 -8.02 -6.18
CA SER A 345 26.73 -7.72 -7.54
C SER A 345 27.54 -6.43 -7.60
N LEU A 346 27.08 -5.36 -6.93
CA LEU A 346 27.77 -4.08 -6.84
C LEU A 346 29.14 -4.22 -6.16
N ALA A 347 29.23 -4.95 -5.05
CA ALA A 347 30.50 -5.22 -4.36
C ALA A 347 31.53 -5.96 -5.25
N LYS A 348 31.08 -6.79 -6.20
CA LYS A 348 31.94 -7.47 -7.18
C LYS A 348 32.36 -6.54 -8.34
N LEU A 349 31.50 -5.61 -8.73
CA LEU A 349 31.76 -4.64 -9.80
C LEU A 349 32.68 -3.49 -9.35
N ASN A 350 32.51 -3.04 -8.10
CA ASN A 350 33.19 -1.92 -7.47
C ASN A 350 33.91 -2.35 -6.16
N PRO A 351 35.02 -3.11 -6.21
CA PRO A 351 35.73 -3.57 -5.00
C PRO A 351 36.39 -2.48 -4.15
N HIS A 352 36.26 -1.22 -4.56
CA HIS A 352 36.72 -0.02 -3.85
C HIS A 352 35.61 0.68 -3.04
N TRP A 353 34.34 0.26 -3.19
CA TRP A 353 33.24 0.74 -2.37
C TRP A 353 33.26 0.07 -0.98
N ASP A 354 32.84 0.83 0.04
CA ASP A 354 32.64 0.32 1.40
C ASP A 354 31.21 -0.23 1.60
N ASP A 355 30.95 -0.83 2.77
CA ASP A 355 29.65 -1.41 3.12
C ASP A 355 28.50 -0.39 3.00
N GLU A 356 28.73 0.86 3.42
CA GLU A 356 27.72 1.91 3.35
C GLU A 356 27.40 2.29 1.91
N THR A 357 28.42 2.47 1.07
CA THR A 357 28.23 2.80 -0.35
C THR A 357 27.49 1.68 -1.07
N VAL A 358 27.89 0.41 -0.87
CA VAL A 358 27.18 -0.73 -1.48
C VAL A 358 25.74 -0.82 -0.97
N PHE A 359 25.52 -0.65 0.34
CA PHE A 359 24.17 -0.71 0.93
C PHE A 359 23.26 0.39 0.37
N GLN A 360 23.70 1.65 0.34
CA GLN A 360 22.85 2.76 -0.11
C GLN A 360 22.61 2.73 -1.62
N GLU A 361 23.57 2.28 -2.43
CA GLU A 361 23.36 2.08 -3.86
C GLU A 361 22.39 0.91 -4.14
N ALA A 362 22.54 -0.22 -3.46
CA ALA A 362 21.60 -1.33 -3.55
C ALA A 362 20.17 -0.92 -3.12
N ARG A 363 20.05 -0.20 -2.00
CA ARG A 363 18.78 0.40 -1.55
C ARG A 363 18.20 1.34 -2.61
N ARG A 364 19.00 2.26 -3.18
CA ARG A 364 18.52 3.23 -4.17
C ARG A 364 18.04 2.55 -5.45
N ILE A 365 18.69 1.48 -5.90
CA ILE A 365 18.27 0.68 -7.06
C ILE A 365 16.97 -0.07 -6.76
N ALA A 366 16.90 -0.83 -5.66
CA ALA A 366 15.70 -1.60 -5.31
C ALA A 366 14.46 -0.70 -5.10
N ILE A 367 14.64 0.50 -4.54
CA ILE A 367 13.59 1.53 -4.45
C ILE A 367 13.14 1.96 -5.84
N ALA A 368 14.07 2.20 -6.76
CA ALA A 368 13.74 2.62 -8.12
C ALA A 368 12.99 1.54 -8.91
N GLU A 369 13.32 0.27 -8.69
CA GLU A 369 12.59 -0.87 -9.26
C GLU A 369 11.18 -0.99 -8.65
N HIS A 370 11.04 -0.87 -7.33
CA HIS A 370 9.73 -0.86 -6.67
C HIS A 370 8.86 0.31 -7.14
N GLN A 371 9.44 1.51 -7.27
CA GLN A 371 8.76 2.69 -7.82
C GLN A 371 8.34 2.49 -9.28
N PHE A 372 9.18 1.86 -10.11
CA PHE A 372 8.84 1.56 -11.49
C PHE A 372 7.69 0.54 -11.59
N ILE A 373 7.81 -0.63 -10.94
CA ILE A 373 6.75 -1.65 -10.93
C ILE A 373 5.43 -1.04 -10.42
N SER A 374 5.47 -0.30 -9.30
CA SER A 374 4.28 0.29 -8.69
C SER A 374 3.55 1.29 -9.61
N TYR A 375 4.28 2.17 -10.31
CA TYR A 375 3.66 3.21 -11.13
C TYR A 375 3.42 2.81 -12.60
N TYR A 376 4.28 1.97 -13.18
CA TYR A 376 4.26 1.67 -14.61
C TYR A 376 3.69 0.28 -14.96
N GLU A 377 3.71 -0.70 -14.04
CA GLU A 377 2.99 -1.98 -14.21
C GLU A 377 1.68 -2.02 -13.39
N TRP A 378 1.75 -1.72 -12.09
CA TRP A 378 0.65 -1.94 -11.15
C TRP A 378 -0.44 -0.85 -11.24
N LEU A 379 -0.09 0.41 -11.01
CA LEU A 379 -1.06 1.52 -10.93
C LEU A 379 -1.97 1.69 -12.17
N PRO A 380 -1.50 1.48 -13.43
CA PRO A 380 -2.34 1.60 -14.62
C PRO A 380 -3.45 0.55 -14.71
N ILE A 381 -3.39 -0.53 -13.92
CA ILE A 381 -4.48 -1.50 -13.75
C ILE A 381 -5.67 -0.83 -13.05
N PHE A 382 -5.41 -0.22 -11.91
CA PHE A 382 -6.45 0.23 -10.99
C PHE A 382 -7.02 1.61 -11.36
N ILE A 383 -6.17 2.59 -11.67
CA ILE A 383 -6.63 3.92 -12.07
C ILE A 383 -6.69 4.14 -13.59
N GLY A 384 -6.27 3.15 -14.39
CA GLY A 384 -6.30 3.21 -15.86
C GLY A 384 -5.12 3.95 -16.50
N LEU A 385 -4.59 3.39 -17.59
CA LEU A 385 -3.46 3.94 -18.36
C LEU A 385 -3.73 5.36 -18.88
N ASP A 386 -4.89 5.60 -19.50
CA ASP A 386 -5.25 6.92 -20.05
C ASP A 386 -5.34 8.00 -18.98
N ASN A 387 -5.87 7.66 -17.79
CA ASN A 387 -5.94 8.59 -16.66
C ASN A 387 -4.54 8.86 -16.08
N SER A 388 -3.70 7.83 -15.97
CA SER A 388 -2.31 7.95 -15.51
C SER A 388 -1.47 8.84 -16.44
N LEU A 389 -1.67 8.74 -17.76
CA LEU A 389 -1.01 9.61 -18.75
C LEU A 389 -1.62 11.04 -18.77
N LYS A 390 -2.95 11.17 -18.78
CA LYS A 390 -3.67 12.45 -18.83
C LYS A 390 -3.33 13.37 -17.65
N ASN A 391 -3.24 12.81 -16.44
CA ASN A 391 -2.90 13.56 -15.23
C ASN A 391 -1.39 13.60 -14.97
N LYS A 392 -0.56 13.13 -15.91
CA LYS A 392 0.90 13.08 -15.81
C LYS A 392 1.41 12.35 -14.56
N ILE A 393 0.76 11.25 -14.17
CA ILE A 393 1.25 10.35 -13.11
C ILE A 393 2.43 9.52 -13.63
N ILE A 394 2.41 9.14 -14.92
CA ILE A 394 3.49 8.43 -15.61
C ILE A 394 3.81 9.04 -16.98
N TYR A 395 4.98 8.71 -17.54
CA TYR A 395 5.48 9.27 -18.80
C TYR A 395 6.07 8.22 -19.75
N VAL A 396 5.64 8.22 -21.02
CA VAL A 396 6.28 7.42 -22.08
C VAL A 396 7.55 8.16 -22.55
N THR A 397 8.69 7.90 -21.91
CA THR A 397 9.95 8.61 -22.17
C THR A 397 11.20 7.75 -21.97
N LYS A 398 12.31 8.15 -22.61
CA LYS A 398 13.68 7.63 -22.35
C LYS A 398 14.60 8.69 -21.72
N ASN A 399 14.05 9.83 -21.33
CA ASN A 399 14.76 10.92 -20.63
C ASN A 399 14.45 10.89 -19.13
N PHE A 400 15.05 11.80 -18.36
CA PHE A 400 14.60 12.12 -17.01
C PHE A 400 13.20 12.74 -17.02
N VAL A 401 12.48 12.61 -15.91
CA VAL A 401 11.25 13.34 -15.59
C VAL A 401 11.62 14.25 -14.42
N ASN A 402 11.91 15.51 -14.72
CA ASN A 402 12.37 16.50 -13.73
C ASN A 402 11.22 17.46 -13.38
N ASP A 403 10.17 16.93 -12.75
CA ASP A 403 8.99 17.70 -12.37
C ASP A 403 8.64 17.61 -10.88
N TYR A 404 9.62 17.26 -10.03
CA TYR A 404 9.55 17.49 -8.58
C TYR A 404 9.16 18.93 -8.25
N ASP A 405 8.16 19.10 -7.40
CA ASP A 405 7.67 20.39 -6.92
C ASP A 405 7.72 20.42 -5.39
N GLU A 406 8.60 21.26 -4.83
CA GLU A 406 8.78 21.43 -3.38
C GLU A 406 7.62 22.19 -2.70
N ASP A 407 6.64 22.69 -3.46
CA ASP A 407 5.36 23.22 -2.95
C ASP A 407 4.21 22.19 -3.05
N VAL A 408 4.47 20.96 -3.54
CA VAL A 408 3.54 19.82 -3.43
C VAL A 408 3.78 19.05 -2.13
N ASP A 409 2.69 18.72 -1.44
CA ASP A 409 2.71 17.95 -0.20
C ASP A 409 2.56 16.44 -0.48
N PRO A 410 3.62 15.62 -0.25
CA PRO A 410 3.61 14.18 -0.46
C PRO A 410 2.90 13.40 0.66
N THR A 411 2.53 14.04 1.77
CA THR A 411 1.87 13.41 2.93
C THR A 411 0.64 12.64 2.49
N ILE A 412 0.49 11.40 2.96
CA ILE A 412 -0.63 10.54 2.61
C ILE A 412 -1.94 11.13 3.12
N LEU A 413 -2.94 11.13 2.26
CA LEU A 413 -4.30 11.58 2.51
C LEU A 413 -5.03 10.54 3.36
N ASN A 414 -5.70 10.99 4.41
CA ASN A 414 -6.47 10.16 5.32
C ASN A 414 -7.57 9.38 4.56
N GLU A 415 -8.17 10.04 3.56
CA GLU A 415 -9.13 9.47 2.62
C GLU A 415 -8.57 8.31 1.78
N HIS A 416 -7.30 8.40 1.38
CA HIS A 416 -6.63 7.35 0.61
C HIS A 416 -6.37 6.13 1.50
N ALA A 417 -5.68 6.32 2.63
CA ALA A 417 -5.28 5.23 3.52
C ALA A 417 -6.44 4.56 4.28
N THR A 418 -7.58 5.26 4.42
CA THR A 418 -8.71 4.81 5.25
C THR A 418 -9.96 4.44 4.43
N ALA A 419 -10.07 4.89 3.16
CA ALA A 419 -11.20 4.53 2.30
C ALA A 419 -10.78 4.10 0.89
N ALA A 420 -10.24 4.99 0.06
CA ALA A 420 -10.11 4.75 -1.37
C ALA A 420 -9.16 3.58 -1.71
N PHE A 421 -8.01 3.49 -1.04
CA PHE A 421 -7.05 2.39 -1.26
C PHE A 421 -7.46 1.08 -0.57
N ARG A 422 -8.45 1.13 0.34
CA ARG A 422 -9.05 -0.05 0.99
C ARG A 422 -10.15 -0.70 0.16
N TYR A 423 -10.58 -0.09 -0.94
CA TYR A 423 -11.50 -0.73 -1.87
C TYR A 423 -10.97 -2.07 -2.38
N PHE A 424 -9.65 -2.18 -2.52
CA PHE A 424 -8.93 -3.38 -2.94
C PHE A 424 -8.96 -4.54 -1.93
N HIS A 425 -9.59 -4.37 -0.75
CA HIS A 425 -9.97 -5.50 0.11
C HIS A 425 -11.01 -6.44 -0.54
N SER A 426 -11.77 -5.97 -1.53
CA SER A 426 -12.65 -6.83 -2.37
C SER A 426 -11.89 -7.92 -3.12
N LEU A 427 -10.64 -7.65 -3.52
CA LEU A 427 -9.81 -8.52 -4.35
C LEU A 427 -9.24 -9.75 -3.59
N ILE A 428 -9.39 -9.80 -2.26
CA ILE A 428 -8.72 -10.78 -1.40
C ILE A 428 -9.42 -12.15 -1.49
N ALA A 429 -8.81 -13.08 -2.21
CA ALA A 429 -9.20 -14.49 -2.20
C ALA A 429 -8.91 -15.15 -0.85
N GLY A 430 -9.91 -15.86 -0.28
CA GLY A 430 -9.79 -16.56 0.99
C GLY A 430 -8.94 -17.85 0.97
N HIS A 431 -8.39 -18.22 -0.18
CA HIS A 431 -7.52 -19.39 -0.36
C HIS A 431 -6.30 -19.03 -1.20
N LEU A 432 -5.18 -19.73 -0.95
CA LEU A 432 -3.90 -19.50 -1.63
C LEU A 432 -3.46 -20.82 -2.28
N ASP A 433 -3.42 -20.91 -3.61
CA ASP A 433 -3.06 -22.12 -4.34
C ASP A 433 -1.56 -22.45 -4.22
N LEU A 434 -1.25 -23.73 -4.05
CA LEU A 434 0.10 -24.30 -4.19
C LEU A 434 0.27 -24.77 -5.64
N VAL A 435 1.11 -24.07 -6.39
CA VAL A 435 1.21 -24.20 -7.86
C VAL A 435 2.58 -24.74 -8.28
N ASP A 436 2.60 -25.81 -9.07
CA ASP A 436 3.83 -26.38 -9.63
C ASP A 436 4.42 -25.55 -10.79
N GLU A 437 5.64 -25.88 -11.23
CA GLU A 437 6.28 -25.16 -12.34
C GLU A 437 5.50 -25.28 -13.67
N HIS A 438 4.72 -26.36 -13.84
CA HIS A 438 3.80 -26.55 -14.97
C HIS A 438 2.49 -25.76 -14.85
N ARG A 439 2.34 -24.96 -13.79
CA ARG A 439 1.17 -24.13 -13.46
C ARG A 439 -0.11 -24.92 -13.17
N SER A 440 0.05 -26.10 -12.57
CA SER A 440 -1.05 -26.90 -11.99
C SER A 440 -1.16 -26.65 -10.48
N SER A 441 -2.36 -26.35 -9.99
CA SER A 441 -2.68 -26.41 -8.55
C SER A 441 -3.04 -27.84 -8.15
N TYR A 442 -2.50 -28.31 -7.01
CA TYR A 442 -2.80 -29.62 -6.41
C TYR A 442 -3.29 -29.53 -4.96
N GLY A 443 -3.40 -28.31 -4.42
CA GLY A 443 -3.85 -28.03 -3.06
C GLY A 443 -3.81 -26.54 -2.77
N ASN A 444 -4.50 -26.11 -1.71
CA ASN A 444 -4.49 -24.72 -1.30
C ASN A 444 -4.49 -24.55 0.23
N LEU A 445 -4.06 -23.35 0.65
CA LEU A 445 -4.05 -22.91 2.03
C LEU A 445 -5.27 -22.03 2.29
N ARG A 446 -6.03 -22.33 3.35
CA ARG A 446 -7.09 -21.43 3.84
C ARG A 446 -6.46 -20.21 4.51
N LEU A 447 -6.78 -19.00 4.05
CA LEU A 447 -6.15 -17.76 4.49
C LEU A 447 -6.27 -17.55 6.01
N SER A 448 -7.44 -17.81 6.59
CA SER A 448 -7.68 -17.60 8.03
C SER A 448 -6.91 -18.52 8.98
N ASP A 449 -6.23 -19.56 8.48
CA ASP A 449 -5.39 -20.46 9.28
C ASP A 449 -3.91 -20.04 9.35
N TRP A 450 -3.51 -19.06 8.53
CA TRP A 450 -2.12 -18.62 8.36
C TRP A 450 -1.87 -17.12 8.60
N PHE A 451 -2.91 -16.36 8.97
CA PHE A 451 -2.71 -14.98 9.44
C PHE A 451 -1.72 -14.92 10.63
N ASN A 452 -0.71 -14.05 10.53
CA ASN A 452 0.38 -13.88 11.49
C ASN A 452 1.21 -15.17 11.76
N ARG A 453 1.20 -16.16 10.86
CA ARG A 453 1.90 -17.45 11.05
C ARG A 453 2.60 -17.88 9.76
N PRO A 454 3.83 -17.38 9.48
CA PRO A 454 4.49 -17.56 8.20
C PRO A 454 5.22 -18.90 8.04
N ALA A 455 5.16 -19.78 9.06
CA ALA A 455 5.89 -21.05 9.11
C ALA A 455 5.68 -21.96 7.89
N ILE A 456 4.50 -21.89 7.26
CA ILE A 456 4.16 -22.64 6.05
C ILE A 456 5.13 -22.41 4.88
N LEU A 457 5.82 -21.26 4.83
CA LEU A 457 6.78 -20.96 3.77
C LEU A 457 8.07 -21.78 3.86
N GLU A 458 8.46 -22.22 5.05
CA GLU A 458 9.64 -23.08 5.26
C GLU A 458 9.30 -24.58 5.08
N GLU A 459 8.01 -24.94 4.93
CA GLU A 459 7.57 -26.31 4.67
C GLU A 459 7.72 -26.65 3.17
N GLY A 460 8.63 -27.57 2.82
CA GLY A 460 8.78 -28.10 1.46
C GLY A 460 9.27 -27.07 0.43
N ASP A 461 8.51 -26.89 -0.65
CA ASP A 461 8.73 -25.83 -1.64
C ASP A 461 7.62 -24.77 -1.65
N ASN A 462 6.76 -24.75 -0.62
CA ASN A 462 5.61 -23.85 -0.48
C ASN A 462 5.91 -22.38 -0.78
N PHE A 463 7.11 -21.89 -0.47
CA PHE A 463 7.55 -20.54 -0.83
C PHE A 463 7.52 -20.27 -2.34
N ASP A 464 8.08 -21.18 -3.15
CA ASP A 464 8.07 -21.05 -4.61
C ASP A 464 6.70 -21.46 -5.18
N GLU A 465 6.02 -22.44 -4.57
CA GLU A 465 4.66 -22.85 -4.94
C GLU A 465 3.65 -21.70 -4.80
N LEU A 466 3.76 -20.90 -3.73
CA LEU A 466 2.97 -19.67 -3.51
C LEU A 466 3.49 -18.49 -4.35
N THR A 467 4.78 -18.45 -4.70
CA THR A 467 5.33 -17.47 -5.67
C THR A 467 4.75 -17.72 -7.07
N ARG A 468 4.62 -18.98 -7.48
CA ARG A 468 3.90 -19.39 -8.69
C ARG A 468 2.40 -19.15 -8.54
N GLY A 469 1.83 -19.41 -7.36
CA GLY A 469 0.45 -19.11 -6.99
C GLY A 469 0.08 -17.64 -7.23
N LEU A 470 0.86 -16.70 -6.69
CA LEU A 470 0.70 -15.25 -6.90
C LEU A 470 0.53 -14.88 -8.38
N ALA A 471 1.37 -15.44 -9.25
CA ALA A 471 1.36 -15.14 -10.68
C ALA A 471 0.42 -16.02 -11.53
N THR A 472 -0.34 -16.94 -10.93
CA THR A 472 -1.18 -17.93 -11.66
C THR A 472 -2.63 -17.91 -11.21
N GLN A 473 -2.85 -17.90 -9.90
CA GLN A 473 -4.17 -17.77 -9.29
C GLN A 473 -4.73 -16.37 -9.59
N PRO A 474 -6.03 -16.22 -9.92
CA PRO A 474 -6.67 -14.92 -10.04
C PRO A 474 -6.83 -14.23 -8.69
N GLU A 475 -6.93 -12.90 -8.71
CA GLU A 475 -7.57 -12.17 -7.62
C GLU A 475 -9.11 -12.28 -7.71
N LEU A 476 -9.81 -11.88 -6.65
CA LEU A 476 -11.25 -11.65 -6.76
C LEU A 476 -11.51 -10.33 -7.51
N ALA A 477 -12.71 -10.19 -8.08
CA ALA A 477 -13.09 -9.02 -8.84
C ALA A 477 -13.21 -7.76 -7.96
N SER A 478 -12.95 -6.59 -8.56
CA SER A 478 -13.14 -5.30 -7.92
C SER A 478 -14.63 -4.94 -7.86
N ASP A 479 -15.35 -5.40 -6.85
CA ASP A 479 -16.81 -5.21 -6.75
C ASP A 479 -17.29 -5.11 -5.28
N PRO A 480 -18.61 -5.02 -5.00
CA PRO A 480 -19.14 -4.96 -3.64
C PRO A 480 -19.08 -6.26 -2.83
N TYR A 481 -18.58 -7.38 -3.35
CA TYR A 481 -18.53 -8.67 -2.65
C TYR A 481 -17.21 -8.86 -1.92
N HIS A 482 -17.24 -9.57 -0.78
CA HIS A 482 -16.06 -9.77 0.08
C HIS A 482 -16.07 -11.19 0.67
N ASP A 483 -14.93 -11.88 0.61
CA ASP A 483 -14.78 -13.27 1.09
C ASP A 483 -15.09 -13.40 2.60
N SER A 484 -15.75 -14.48 3.01
CA SER A 484 -15.98 -14.77 4.43
C SER A 484 -14.69 -14.99 5.23
N GLU A 485 -13.58 -15.34 4.58
CA GLU A 485 -12.25 -15.40 5.21
C GLU A 485 -11.77 -14.04 5.77
N ILE A 486 -12.24 -12.92 5.20
CA ILE A 486 -11.99 -11.57 5.72
C ILE A 486 -13.18 -10.94 6.44
N THR A 487 -14.44 -11.33 6.17
CA THR A 487 -15.63 -10.78 6.85
C THR A 487 -16.14 -11.60 8.04
N GLN A 488 -15.70 -12.86 8.21
CA GLN A 488 -16.14 -13.77 9.28
C GLN A 488 -14.98 -14.45 10.02
N PHE A 489 -13.83 -14.64 9.36
CA PHE A 489 -12.73 -15.45 9.88
C PHE A 489 -11.40 -14.70 10.05
N MET A 490 -11.36 -13.38 9.81
CA MET A 490 -10.12 -12.59 9.86
C MET A 490 -9.44 -12.70 11.24
N PHE A 491 -8.15 -13.04 11.27
CA PHE A 491 -7.37 -13.25 12.50
C PHE A 491 -8.00 -14.24 13.52
N ARG A 492 -8.82 -15.20 13.08
CA ARG A 492 -9.51 -16.15 14.02
C ARG A 492 -8.58 -16.95 14.92
N ALA A 493 -7.31 -17.16 14.54
CA ALA A 493 -6.29 -17.82 15.37
C ALA A 493 -6.73 -19.19 15.97
N GLY A 494 -7.50 -19.98 15.21
CA GLY A 494 -8.05 -21.28 15.65
C GLY A 494 -9.37 -21.21 16.42
N GLN A 495 -9.93 -20.02 16.67
CA GLN A 495 -11.32 -19.86 17.12
C GLN A 495 -12.31 -20.16 15.99
N GLN A 496 -13.58 -20.38 16.33
CA GLN A 496 -14.64 -20.68 15.35
C GLN A 496 -14.84 -19.52 14.34
N PHE A 497 -14.80 -18.28 14.82
CA PHE A 497 -14.95 -17.05 14.05
C PHE A 497 -13.86 -16.05 14.45
N GLY A 498 -13.60 -15.07 13.57
CA GLY A 498 -12.59 -14.04 13.76
C GLY A 498 -13.21 -12.65 13.90
N SER A 499 -12.67 -11.69 13.15
CA SER A 499 -13.20 -10.34 12.96
C SER A 499 -13.68 -10.12 11.52
N ASP A 500 -14.28 -8.95 11.28
CA ASP A 500 -14.82 -8.51 9.99
C ASP A 500 -14.04 -7.29 9.47
N LEU A 501 -13.26 -7.45 8.40
CA LEU A 501 -12.42 -6.40 7.83
C LEU A 501 -13.26 -5.21 7.31
N LYS A 502 -14.39 -5.46 6.64
CA LYS A 502 -15.21 -4.40 6.06
C LYS A 502 -15.97 -3.63 7.13
N ALA A 503 -16.42 -4.29 8.20
CA ALA A 503 -16.93 -3.60 9.38
C ALA A 503 -15.82 -2.78 10.08
N PHE A 504 -14.58 -3.26 10.13
CA PHE A 504 -13.44 -2.48 10.63
C PHE A 504 -13.18 -1.23 9.78
N ASP A 505 -13.28 -1.30 8.46
CA ASP A 505 -13.11 -0.14 7.58
C ASP A 505 -14.23 0.90 7.76
N VAL A 506 -15.49 0.47 7.86
CA VAL A 506 -16.64 1.37 8.15
C VAL A 506 -16.48 2.02 9.53
N GLN A 507 -16.02 1.28 10.54
CA GLN A 507 -15.77 1.84 11.87
C GLN A 507 -14.57 2.82 11.85
N ARG A 508 -13.52 2.52 11.07
CA ARG A 508 -12.31 3.36 10.92
C ARG A 508 -12.58 4.66 10.17
N ASN A 509 -13.46 4.65 9.17
CA ASN A 509 -13.97 5.87 8.50
C ASN A 509 -14.50 6.90 9.50
N ARG A 510 -15.29 6.44 10.49
CA ARG A 510 -15.94 7.28 11.51
C ARG A 510 -15.01 7.67 12.66
N ASP A 511 -14.08 6.78 13.00
CA ASP A 511 -12.99 7.06 13.94
C ASP A 511 -12.03 8.15 13.42
N HIS A 512 -11.72 8.11 12.12
CA HIS A 512 -10.91 9.10 11.43
C HIS A 512 -11.69 10.35 11.00
N GLY A 513 -13.01 10.39 11.26
CA GLY A 513 -13.86 11.53 10.94
C GLY A 513 -13.79 11.93 9.46
N LEU A 514 -13.78 10.98 8.53
CA LEU A 514 -13.79 11.33 7.10
C LEU A 514 -15.11 12.06 6.75
N ALA A 515 -15.04 13.06 5.88
CA ALA A 515 -16.24 13.73 5.36
C ALA A 515 -17.15 12.76 4.59
N SER A 516 -18.42 13.13 4.40
CA SER A 516 -19.41 12.23 3.78
C SER A 516 -19.03 11.87 2.34
N TYR A 517 -19.47 10.70 1.88
CA TYR A 517 -19.38 10.34 0.47
C TYR A 517 -19.99 11.44 -0.43
N ASN A 518 -21.08 12.07 0.00
CA ASN A 518 -21.77 13.09 -0.79
C ASN A 518 -21.01 14.44 -0.84
N ASP A 519 -20.12 14.74 0.11
CA ASP A 519 -19.21 15.87 0.01
C ASP A 519 -17.99 15.53 -0.87
N TYR A 520 -17.53 14.28 -0.83
CA TYR A 520 -16.48 13.79 -1.74
C TYR A 520 -16.93 13.71 -3.20
N ARG A 521 -18.19 13.36 -3.48
CA ARG A 521 -18.82 13.53 -4.80
C ARG A 521 -18.62 14.96 -5.32
N VAL A 522 -18.97 15.96 -4.52
CA VAL A 522 -18.86 17.39 -4.90
C VAL A 522 -17.41 17.81 -5.10
N PHE A 523 -16.50 17.38 -4.23
CA PHE A 523 -15.06 17.64 -4.38
C PHE A 523 -14.52 17.10 -5.72
N CYS A 524 -14.91 15.87 -6.08
CA CYS A 524 -14.53 15.20 -7.31
C CYS A 524 -15.33 15.63 -8.55
N GLY A 525 -16.22 16.63 -8.43
CA GLY A 525 -16.95 17.23 -9.56
C GLY A 525 -18.25 16.53 -9.96
N LEU A 526 -18.75 15.59 -9.14
CA LEU A 526 -20.09 15.02 -9.27
C LEU A 526 -21.16 15.93 -8.62
N SER A 527 -22.43 15.68 -8.92
CA SER A 527 -23.55 16.38 -8.30
C SER A 527 -23.71 15.99 -6.82
N LYS A 528 -23.98 16.96 -5.94
CA LYS A 528 -24.45 16.65 -4.58
C LYS A 528 -25.84 16.01 -4.67
N ALA A 529 -25.99 14.82 -4.13
CA ALA A 529 -27.28 14.16 -3.99
C ALA A 529 -28.16 14.89 -2.97
N VAL A 530 -29.46 14.98 -3.24
CA VAL A 530 -30.48 15.50 -2.31
C VAL A 530 -31.42 14.36 -1.87
N SER A 531 -31.50 13.31 -2.69
CA SER A 531 -32.22 12.05 -2.48
C SER A 531 -31.30 10.87 -2.82
N PHE A 532 -31.64 9.66 -2.38
CA PHE A 532 -30.85 8.48 -2.72
C PHE A 532 -30.88 8.15 -4.23
N ASP A 533 -31.97 8.48 -4.94
CA ASP A 533 -32.07 8.29 -6.39
C ASP A 533 -31.06 9.15 -7.18
N ASP A 534 -30.55 10.25 -6.61
CA ASP A 534 -29.49 11.06 -7.23
C ASP A 534 -28.12 10.34 -7.30
N PHE A 535 -27.95 9.21 -6.59
CA PHE A 535 -26.77 8.34 -6.74
C PHE A 535 -26.85 7.41 -7.96
N LEU A 536 -28.00 7.32 -8.65
CA LEU A 536 -28.16 6.51 -9.88
C LEU A 536 -27.36 7.07 -11.08
N ASP A 537 -26.68 8.20 -10.91
CA ASP A 537 -25.71 8.72 -11.88
C ASP A 537 -24.40 7.90 -11.92
N VAL A 538 -24.06 7.21 -10.82
CA VAL A 538 -22.84 6.39 -10.68
C VAL A 538 -23.06 5.04 -9.97
N MET A 539 -24.27 4.71 -9.51
CA MET A 539 -24.57 3.46 -8.78
C MET A 539 -25.67 2.62 -9.41
N THR A 540 -25.70 1.33 -9.07
CA THR A 540 -26.81 0.43 -9.43
C THR A 540 -28.06 0.71 -8.59
N HIS A 541 -29.25 0.42 -9.14
CA HIS A 541 -30.51 0.47 -8.39
C HIS A 541 -30.51 -0.43 -7.13
N GLU A 542 -29.73 -1.53 -7.11
CA GLU A 542 -29.62 -2.38 -5.93
C GLU A 542 -28.81 -1.69 -4.83
N SER A 543 -27.65 -1.13 -5.17
CA SER A 543 -26.81 -0.36 -4.26
C SER A 543 -27.59 0.80 -3.62
N VAL A 544 -28.26 1.61 -4.46
CA VAL A 544 -29.07 2.75 -4.02
C VAL A 544 -30.20 2.33 -3.10
N LYS A 545 -30.92 1.25 -3.43
CA LYS A 545 -31.99 0.72 -2.58
C LYS A 545 -31.49 0.24 -1.23
N LYS A 546 -30.34 -0.45 -1.18
CA LYS A 546 -29.73 -0.90 0.10
C LYS A 546 -29.31 0.31 0.95
N LEU A 547 -28.67 1.32 0.34
CA LEU A 547 -28.30 2.57 1.02
C LEU A 547 -29.53 3.27 1.62
N SER A 548 -30.64 3.40 0.87
CA SER A 548 -31.88 4.03 1.37
C SER A 548 -32.61 3.23 2.46
N THR A 549 -32.22 1.96 2.70
CA THR A 549 -32.70 1.18 3.85
C THR A 549 -31.77 1.22 5.07
N LEU A 550 -30.55 1.77 4.91
CA LEU A 550 -29.55 1.88 5.96
C LEU A 550 -29.46 3.30 6.53
N PHE A 551 -29.27 4.30 5.67
CA PHE A 551 -28.93 5.68 6.06
C PHE A 551 -30.16 6.60 6.03
N GLU A 552 -30.20 7.63 6.88
CA GLU A 552 -31.35 8.56 6.93
C GLU A 552 -31.28 9.63 5.82
N SER A 553 -30.08 10.02 5.41
CA SER A 553 -29.78 11.00 4.37
C SER A 553 -28.65 10.51 3.44
N PRO A 554 -28.61 10.92 2.16
CA PRO A 554 -27.43 10.76 1.29
C PRO A 554 -26.14 11.35 1.90
N ASP A 555 -26.24 12.38 2.73
CA ASP A 555 -25.13 12.99 3.46
C ASP A 555 -24.62 12.16 4.66
N ASP A 556 -25.36 11.13 5.09
CA ASP A 556 -24.93 10.25 6.20
C ASP A 556 -24.03 9.10 5.72
N VAL A 557 -23.86 8.91 4.41
CA VAL A 557 -23.15 7.77 3.82
C VAL A 557 -21.63 7.90 4.02
N ASP A 558 -21.03 6.93 4.70
CA ASP A 558 -19.58 6.81 4.89
C ASP A 558 -18.83 6.77 3.54
N LEU A 559 -17.66 7.44 3.42
CA LEU A 559 -16.85 7.43 2.19
C LEU A 559 -16.45 6.01 1.76
N THR A 560 -15.99 5.18 2.71
CA THR A 560 -15.63 3.77 2.47
C THR A 560 -16.82 2.89 2.06
N VAL A 561 -18.06 3.38 2.25
CA VAL A 561 -19.27 2.73 1.77
C VAL A 561 -19.59 3.22 0.37
N GLY A 562 -19.89 4.52 0.23
CA GLY A 562 -20.41 5.09 -1.01
C GLY A 562 -19.47 4.90 -2.20
N GLY A 563 -18.17 5.20 -2.05
CA GLY A 563 -17.20 5.04 -3.14
C GLY A 563 -17.00 3.58 -3.58
N SER A 564 -17.25 2.60 -2.71
CA SER A 564 -17.14 1.16 -3.05
C SER A 564 -18.39 0.58 -3.72
N LEU A 565 -19.45 1.38 -3.88
CA LEU A 565 -20.72 1.01 -4.54
C LEU A 565 -20.93 1.72 -5.88
N GLU A 566 -19.99 2.59 -6.27
CA GLU A 566 -19.93 3.22 -7.58
C GLU A 566 -19.55 2.20 -8.68
N VAL A 567 -20.15 2.33 -9.86
CA VAL A 567 -19.73 1.59 -11.06
C VAL A 567 -18.39 2.15 -11.55
N HIS A 568 -17.49 1.28 -12.03
CA HIS A 568 -16.17 1.71 -12.46
C HIS A 568 -16.21 2.69 -13.63
N VAL A 569 -15.25 3.61 -13.66
CA VAL A 569 -14.95 4.39 -14.86
C VAL A 569 -14.33 3.45 -15.90
N PRO A 570 -14.78 3.43 -17.17
CA PRO A 570 -14.28 2.51 -18.19
C PRO A 570 -12.75 2.54 -18.34
N GLY A 571 -12.11 1.38 -18.28
CA GLY A 571 -10.64 1.25 -18.31
C GLY A 571 -9.95 1.43 -16.95
N THR A 572 -10.70 1.38 -15.85
CA THR A 572 -10.21 1.44 -14.46
C THR A 572 -10.91 0.37 -13.60
N LEU A 573 -10.39 0.11 -12.41
CA LEU A 573 -11.03 -0.70 -11.35
C LEU A 573 -11.45 0.20 -10.17
N SER A 574 -12.12 1.32 -10.47
CA SER A 574 -12.59 2.28 -9.46
C SER A 574 -13.74 3.14 -9.96
N GLY A 575 -14.67 3.45 -9.07
CA GLY A 575 -15.67 4.49 -9.30
C GLY A 575 -15.05 5.90 -9.37
N PRO A 576 -15.76 6.89 -9.95
CA PRO A 576 -15.23 8.24 -10.16
C PRO A 576 -14.75 8.95 -8.88
N THR A 577 -15.37 8.72 -7.72
CA THR A 577 -14.97 9.35 -6.45
C THR A 577 -13.68 8.74 -5.91
N PHE A 578 -13.53 7.40 -5.94
CA PHE A 578 -12.26 6.77 -5.56
C PHE A 578 -11.15 7.03 -6.60
N LEU A 579 -11.45 6.97 -7.90
CA LEU A 579 -10.49 7.29 -8.96
C LEU A 579 -9.88 8.70 -8.78
N CYS A 580 -10.72 9.68 -8.44
CA CYS A 580 -10.33 11.05 -8.09
C CYS A 580 -9.32 11.09 -6.92
N ILE A 581 -9.64 10.46 -5.78
CA ILE A 581 -8.78 10.43 -4.58
C ILE A 581 -7.46 9.69 -4.85
N LEU A 582 -7.51 8.56 -5.57
CA LEU A 582 -6.33 7.79 -5.95
C LEU A 582 -5.41 8.57 -6.90
N THR A 583 -5.97 9.24 -7.91
CA THR A 583 -5.23 10.07 -8.87
C THR A 583 -4.46 11.19 -8.15
N GLU A 584 -5.12 11.87 -7.20
CA GLU A 584 -4.49 12.94 -6.40
C GLU A 584 -3.38 12.41 -5.49
N GLN A 585 -3.56 11.25 -4.84
CA GLN A 585 -2.50 10.67 -4.01
C GLN A 585 -1.26 10.26 -4.82
N PHE A 586 -1.43 9.50 -5.90
CA PHE A 586 -0.29 9.04 -6.70
C PHE A 586 0.39 10.20 -7.46
N TYR A 587 -0.32 11.28 -7.75
CA TYR A 587 0.31 12.53 -8.16
C TYR A 587 1.23 13.09 -7.05
N ARG A 588 0.72 13.25 -5.82
CA ARG A 588 1.47 13.78 -4.66
C ARG A 588 2.70 12.95 -4.30
N THR A 589 2.53 11.64 -4.14
CA THR A 589 3.61 10.73 -3.73
C THR A 589 4.75 10.70 -4.74
N ARG A 590 4.49 10.98 -6.03
CA ARG A 590 5.54 11.12 -7.05
C ARG A 590 6.14 12.52 -7.13
N VAL A 591 5.31 13.55 -7.19
CA VAL A 591 5.73 14.94 -7.46
C VAL A 591 6.34 15.62 -6.23
N GLY A 592 5.89 15.26 -5.02
CA GLY A 592 6.48 15.72 -3.77
C GLY A 592 7.71 14.93 -3.31
N ASP A 593 8.18 13.93 -4.07
CA ASP A 593 9.38 13.14 -3.75
C ASP A 593 10.61 13.63 -4.53
N ARG A 594 11.51 14.35 -3.83
CA ARG A 594 12.78 14.85 -4.36
C ARG A 594 13.69 13.74 -4.89
N PHE A 595 13.55 12.53 -4.35
CA PHE A 595 14.34 11.35 -4.68
C PHE A 595 13.61 10.39 -5.65
N TRP A 596 12.45 10.76 -6.22
CA TRP A 596 11.75 9.95 -7.22
C TRP A 596 12.70 9.47 -8.32
N PHE A 597 12.63 8.19 -8.71
CA PHE A 597 13.69 7.57 -9.49
C PHE A 597 13.98 8.23 -10.85
N GLU A 598 12.99 8.90 -11.46
CA GLU A 598 13.13 9.57 -12.75
C GLU A 598 13.71 11.00 -12.65
N ASN A 599 13.83 11.56 -11.44
CA ASN A 599 14.48 12.86 -11.23
C ASN A 599 16.00 12.73 -11.42
N LYS A 600 16.57 13.61 -12.25
CA LYS A 600 18.03 13.76 -12.43
C LYS A 600 18.78 13.93 -11.09
N ASN A 601 18.15 14.58 -10.12
CA ASN A 601 18.75 14.88 -8.82
C ASN A 601 18.84 13.65 -7.88
N ASN A 602 18.24 12.51 -8.23
CA ASN A 602 18.42 11.24 -7.50
C ASN A 602 19.78 10.56 -7.81
N GLY A 603 20.54 11.08 -8.79
CA GLY A 603 21.92 10.68 -9.08
C GLY A 603 22.10 9.60 -10.15
N PHE A 604 21.03 8.92 -10.60
CA PHE A 604 21.12 7.97 -11.71
C PHE A 604 21.54 8.65 -13.02
N THR A 605 22.40 7.98 -13.78
CA THR A 605 22.65 8.36 -15.18
C THR A 605 21.45 8.04 -16.06
N LYS A 606 21.35 8.69 -17.22
CA LYS A 606 20.32 8.37 -18.23
C LYS A 606 20.38 6.91 -18.71
N ALA A 607 21.54 6.26 -18.64
CA ALA A 607 21.68 4.87 -19.04
C ALA A 607 21.07 3.94 -17.97
N GLN A 608 21.54 4.06 -16.72
CA GLN A 608 20.99 3.39 -15.53
C GLN A 608 19.46 3.52 -15.41
N LEU A 609 18.92 4.73 -15.59
CA LEU A 609 17.47 4.99 -15.56
C LEU A 609 16.69 4.21 -16.64
N ASN A 610 17.29 3.94 -17.80
CA ASN A 610 16.66 3.15 -18.86
C ASN A 610 16.93 1.63 -18.73
N GLU A 611 17.76 1.21 -17.79
CA GLU A 611 17.85 -0.19 -17.34
C GLU A 611 16.79 -0.48 -16.27
N ILE A 612 16.61 0.40 -15.28
CA ILE A 612 15.54 0.29 -14.26
C ILE A 612 14.16 0.17 -14.92
N ARG A 613 13.91 0.93 -16.00
CA ARG A 613 12.68 0.84 -16.82
C ARG A 613 12.50 -0.48 -17.60
N LYS A 614 13.34 -1.50 -17.37
CA LYS A 614 13.18 -2.87 -17.90
C LYS A 614 12.74 -3.87 -16.83
N THR A 615 12.95 -3.56 -15.54
CA THR A 615 12.54 -4.44 -14.45
C THR A 615 11.04 -4.65 -14.47
N SER A 616 10.59 -5.88 -14.23
CA SER A 616 9.18 -6.20 -14.04
C SER A 616 8.99 -7.06 -12.80
N ILE A 617 7.76 -7.11 -12.29
CA ILE A 617 7.40 -8.02 -11.20
C ILE A 617 7.76 -9.47 -11.54
N SER A 618 7.55 -9.91 -12.79
CA SER A 618 7.92 -11.27 -13.21
C SER A 618 9.42 -11.55 -13.12
N ARG A 619 10.27 -10.57 -13.46
CA ARG A 619 11.73 -10.69 -13.30
C ARG A 619 12.12 -10.73 -11.83
N LEU A 620 11.50 -9.88 -11.00
CA LEU A 620 11.71 -9.83 -9.56
C LEU A 620 11.36 -11.17 -8.88
N LEU A 621 10.28 -11.85 -9.29
CA LEU A 621 9.94 -13.20 -8.81
C LEU A 621 10.97 -14.25 -9.28
N CYS A 622 11.37 -14.22 -10.57
CA CYS A 622 12.37 -15.13 -11.13
C CYS A 622 13.73 -15.06 -10.41
N ASP A 623 14.26 -13.85 -10.19
CA ASP A 623 15.62 -13.65 -9.65
C ASP A 623 15.75 -13.97 -8.14
N ASN A 624 14.63 -14.15 -7.43
CA ASN A 624 14.59 -14.24 -5.97
C ASN A 624 13.79 -15.42 -5.40
N GLY A 625 13.17 -16.25 -6.24
CA GLY A 625 12.72 -17.59 -5.88
C GLY A 625 13.87 -18.53 -5.50
N HIS A 626 13.58 -19.78 -5.18
CA HIS A 626 14.62 -20.81 -5.01
C HIS A 626 14.92 -21.56 -6.32
N HIS A 627 13.86 -21.90 -7.07
CA HIS A 627 13.84 -22.74 -8.26
C HIS A 627 12.74 -22.30 -9.24
N ILE A 628 12.50 -20.99 -9.37
CA ILE A 628 11.54 -20.43 -10.33
C ILE A 628 12.18 -20.41 -11.71
N GLU A 629 11.83 -21.37 -12.57
CA GLU A 629 12.46 -21.53 -13.90
C GLU A 629 11.79 -20.69 -15.00
N ALA A 630 10.49 -20.42 -14.87
CA ALA A 630 9.71 -19.68 -15.85
C ALA A 630 8.68 -18.73 -15.21
N MET A 631 8.26 -17.70 -15.96
CA MET A 631 7.17 -16.78 -15.58
C MET A 631 6.56 -16.14 -16.84
N GLN A 632 5.31 -15.68 -16.80
CA GLN A 632 4.76 -14.88 -17.91
C GLN A 632 5.28 -13.43 -17.88
N PRO A 633 5.47 -12.74 -19.03
CA PRO A 633 6.10 -11.42 -19.07
C PRO A 633 5.41 -10.33 -18.24
N ARG A 634 4.08 -10.39 -18.08
CA ARG A 634 3.29 -9.44 -17.27
C ARG A 634 2.70 -10.17 -16.07
N GLY A 635 3.43 -10.21 -14.96
CA GLY A 635 3.13 -11.02 -13.77
C GLY A 635 1.99 -10.52 -12.87
N PHE A 636 1.30 -9.45 -13.27
CA PHE A 636 0.01 -9.03 -12.72
C PHE A 636 -1.18 -9.46 -13.60
N GLU A 637 -0.95 -9.88 -14.85
CA GLU A 637 -2.00 -10.37 -15.75
C GLU A 637 -1.98 -11.91 -15.82
N ARG A 638 -3.18 -12.50 -15.95
CA ARG A 638 -3.37 -13.95 -16.09
C ARG A 638 -2.66 -14.47 -17.35
N ILE A 639 -2.24 -15.74 -17.28
CA ILE A 639 -1.58 -16.43 -18.38
C ILE A 639 -2.55 -16.51 -19.58
N SER A 640 -2.07 -16.14 -20.76
CA SER A 640 -2.87 -16.12 -21.99
C SER A 640 -1.97 -16.29 -23.23
N HIS A 641 -2.53 -16.35 -24.44
CA HIS A 641 -1.73 -16.44 -25.67
C HIS A 641 -0.70 -15.30 -25.78
N ASP A 642 -1.11 -14.08 -25.43
CA ASP A 642 -0.27 -12.87 -25.48
C ASP A 642 0.40 -12.56 -24.13
N ASN A 643 0.35 -13.51 -23.18
CA ASN A 643 1.03 -13.49 -21.88
C ASN A 643 1.40 -14.93 -21.48
N ALA A 644 2.05 -15.65 -22.39
CA ALA A 644 2.44 -17.03 -22.17
C ALA A 644 3.59 -17.12 -21.15
N VAL A 645 3.65 -18.21 -20.38
CA VAL A 645 4.80 -18.50 -19.51
C VAL A 645 6.04 -18.75 -20.35
N VAL A 646 7.14 -18.06 -20.05
CA VAL A 646 8.43 -18.16 -20.75
C VAL A 646 9.58 -18.39 -19.76
N PRO A 647 10.71 -19.00 -20.15
CA PRO A 647 11.86 -19.19 -19.26
C PRO A 647 12.36 -17.85 -18.71
N CYS A 648 12.73 -17.81 -17.43
CA CYS A 648 13.18 -16.59 -16.75
C CYS A 648 14.40 -15.92 -17.44
N GLU A 649 15.26 -16.70 -18.10
CA GLU A 649 16.38 -16.20 -18.92
C GLU A 649 15.95 -15.29 -20.08
N SER A 650 14.70 -15.44 -20.57
CA SER A 650 14.15 -14.62 -21.67
C SER A 650 13.51 -13.31 -21.19
N LEU A 651 13.30 -13.13 -19.88
CA LEU A 651 12.77 -11.90 -19.31
C LEU A 651 13.92 -10.89 -19.08
N PRO A 652 13.74 -9.60 -19.44
CA PRO A 652 14.79 -8.58 -19.29
C PRO A 652 15.37 -8.51 -17.87
N ALA A 653 16.68 -8.69 -17.75
CA ALA A 653 17.43 -8.46 -16.52
C ALA A 653 17.87 -7.00 -16.39
N LEU A 654 18.03 -6.52 -15.15
CA LEU A 654 18.72 -5.26 -14.85
C LEU A 654 20.23 -5.40 -15.11
N ASP A 655 20.79 -4.63 -16.06
CA ASP A 655 22.23 -4.61 -16.30
C ASP A 655 22.97 -3.72 -15.29
N LEU A 656 23.36 -4.34 -14.17
CA LEU A 656 24.15 -3.68 -13.12
C LEU A 656 25.56 -3.26 -13.57
N SER A 657 26.05 -3.69 -14.74
CA SER A 657 27.37 -3.25 -15.23
C SER A 657 27.44 -1.72 -15.46
N LEU A 658 26.29 -1.06 -15.64
CA LEU A 658 26.19 0.40 -15.75
C LEU A 658 26.39 1.15 -14.42
N TRP A 659 26.51 0.45 -13.28
CA TRP A 659 26.94 1.01 -11.99
C TRP A 659 28.43 0.79 -11.72
N LYS A 660 29.17 0.19 -12.65
CA LYS A 660 30.62 0.02 -12.50
C LYS A 660 31.36 1.35 -12.67
N GLU A 661 32.08 1.76 -11.64
CA GLU A 661 33.01 2.88 -11.71
C GLU A 661 34.36 2.43 -12.28
N ILE A 662 34.97 3.30 -13.09
CA ILE A 662 36.33 3.07 -13.63
C ILE A 662 37.30 3.89 -12.79
N HIS A 663 38.03 3.21 -11.92
CA HIS A 663 39.06 3.83 -11.08
C HIS A 663 40.29 4.18 -11.94
N ASP A 664 40.35 5.42 -12.43
CA ASP A 664 41.38 5.90 -13.35
C ASP A 664 42.70 6.16 -12.60
N TYR A 665 43.55 5.13 -12.49
CA TYR A 665 44.85 5.15 -11.81
C TYR A 665 45.87 6.09 -12.50
N GLY A 666 45.70 7.41 -12.32
CA GLY A 666 46.64 8.39 -12.87
C GLY A 666 46.38 9.87 -12.54
N VAL A 667 45.22 10.24 -12.01
CA VAL A 667 44.91 11.66 -11.69
C VAL A 667 44.25 11.77 -10.31
N GLU A 668 44.92 12.45 -9.38
CA GLU A 668 44.26 13.03 -8.20
C GLU A 668 43.28 14.12 -8.66
N ARG A 669 42.02 13.75 -8.89
CA ARG A 669 40.92 14.71 -8.88
C ARG A 669 40.38 14.77 -7.45
N PRO A 670 40.31 15.94 -6.80
CA PRO A 670 39.49 16.08 -5.62
C PRO A 670 38.03 15.88 -6.04
N PHE A 671 37.45 14.73 -5.69
CA PHE A 671 36.02 14.45 -5.90
C PHE A 671 35.21 15.19 -4.84
N ASP A 672 35.03 16.49 -5.07
CA ASP A 672 34.12 17.32 -4.29
C ASP A 672 32.68 17.04 -4.73
N TYR A 673 31.93 16.31 -3.89
CA TYR A 673 30.52 15.99 -4.12
C TYR A 673 29.57 17.22 -4.01
N ALA A 674 30.10 18.43 -3.78
CA ALA A 674 29.30 19.65 -3.63
C ALA A 674 28.82 20.28 -4.96
N ASP A 675 29.56 20.14 -6.06
CA ASP A 675 29.41 21.04 -7.23
C ASP A 675 28.50 20.51 -8.36
N TYR A 676 27.22 20.34 -8.03
CA TYR A 676 26.12 20.33 -9.01
C TYR A 676 24.97 21.27 -8.60
N SER A 677 25.26 22.29 -7.79
CA SER A 677 24.25 23.17 -7.16
C SER A 677 24.55 24.68 -7.20
N SER A 678 25.48 25.14 -8.04
CA SER A 678 25.90 26.56 -8.06
C SER A 678 26.18 27.17 -9.44
N GLU A 679 25.18 27.19 -10.33
CA GLU A 679 25.02 28.31 -11.28
C GLU A 679 23.55 28.46 -11.74
N TYR A 680 23.18 29.64 -12.27
CA TYR A 680 21.85 29.97 -12.84
C TYR A 680 20.61 30.24 -11.93
N PHE A 681 20.76 30.58 -10.65
CA PHE A 681 19.65 31.23 -9.90
C PHE A 681 20.06 32.43 -9.03
N PHE A 682 20.45 33.53 -9.68
CA PHE A 682 20.26 34.91 -9.16
C PHE A 682 20.46 35.97 -10.26
N LYS A 683 19.36 36.44 -10.88
CA LYS A 683 19.35 37.72 -11.63
C LYS A 683 17.94 38.27 -11.94
N LYS A 684 17.42 39.04 -10.97
CA LYS A 684 16.18 39.86 -11.00
C LYS A 684 14.86 39.12 -11.07
#